data_AF-A0A3N4RSG8-F1
#
_entry.id   AF-A0A3N4RSG8-F1
#
_cell.length_a   1.000
_cell.length_b   1.000
_cell.length_c   1.000
_cell.angle_alpha   90.00
_cell.angle_beta   90.00
_cell.angle_gamma   90.00
#
_symmetry.space_group_name_H-M   'P 1'
#
loop_
_entity.id
_entity.type
_entity.pdbx_description
1 polymer ?
#
loop_
_entity_poly.entity_id
_entity_poly.type
_entity_poly.pdbx_seq_one_letter_code
_entity_poly.pdbx_strand_id
1 'polypeptide(L)'
;MRRWELVGGGSSKFWEAEADGVSVRVRYGRIGGDGRLQVKELADAGAAAGHLAKLVAEKERKGYRAVGGEEAPSGAVEVVESAEAPVEVVETAEVPVEVVGLPDEDVFVLPGAWRPWVVPRRGGTVPVAAWRPVWDAAGAVAEEERQLAEEREPLELAMVSEESDPEAVRAVRTHLAGVPDPLGAVGVARLLRSRGDDDWARRLVDSWVVRFGLGFALRASLRLFDLDVHPVRERWRTGRVAFAGAPPMATYHLSFQFGVLAAAREVLAGVGEGAYREALAELDGALGAVPGGAFDPVLRRAVAAYLAPERAGVVDGCLAEGSDDPLVRTLLAYALGSAEQVERFGGAGGLLSGSWRQALVSTLADGAGPAAAELVRVGAAPDGPGYDSQWYAECLGAFPTDRVMAEMVDRIADKHVRVALLEAARRQPVRAVRVLAAAARRGGGAGSTARRMLNGHVGALRSRLPELLSRLDGESADFVRTLEGAREPLPEAGPELLPELLVAPPWSRPRTVRKVRVLTGLSVDESSQLLWSEGELAEFAGSAEVRRQLPLGADWAAEAERARTQGSVWSLYRVLMQGPVEVMTPLLASWDRRALLDIGLSGQPLLAKYGTAVLPMLHEAARSQPAQTSPVLLPVLDATAAGVMADVLVRLKSVQPVARSWFARHGVAGALLLVPAAVGKAGRARAAAEHALRLVAAQEGAEVLLAAVAERYGAEAAAVVGDALGSDPLENALPAKLPEFPDWLRPEVLPQLQLADGGGALPVSAVRHLVTALQLGRPREPYPGLAAAAEVLRADTAAAFGWAVFEEWWQAGMPSKDGWALHALGGFGDDDTARRLAPLLREWPGQGAHQRAVEGLDVLAAIGTDTALMQLHGIAQRVKFKALKARAQEKISEIAEALDLTAEQLGDRLVPDLGLDEDGTTVIDYGTRTFTVGFDEQLRPYVLDADGKRRKDLPAPGARDDRELAPAERKRFAALKKDVRTLAADQIARLEAAMVAERTWSASEFRALLLGHPLLWHLVRRLVWTADGTAFRVAEDRTLADLHDEQYTLPEDTTVRLAHPLHLGADTAAWAEVFADYELLQPFRQLGRPVMELTEEEGAGHRLHRFERRRVPVGRLLGLTKRGWQRGTPQDAGVERWFYKPLPEGRCLVLELNPGIAVGIVNELGDQSFDTVWLDTSPGDYWPSRRTYDQRLADLDRVTASELLSDLEELTAD
;
A
#
# COMPACT_ATOMS: atom_id res chain seq x y z
N MET A 1 -30.14 11.57 -16.12
CA MET A 1 -30.05 10.37 -15.25
C MET A 1 -31.10 10.39 -14.17
N ARG A 2 -31.72 9.25 -13.87
CA ARG A 2 -32.57 9.10 -12.67
C ARG A 2 -31.66 8.90 -11.46
N ARG A 3 -32.04 9.43 -10.30
CA ARG A 3 -31.22 9.42 -9.07
C ARG A 3 -31.85 8.58 -7.98
N TRP A 4 -31.04 7.78 -7.33
CA TRP A 4 -31.35 7.06 -6.12
C TRP A 4 -30.36 7.39 -5.00
N GLU A 5 -30.85 7.52 -3.79
CA GLU A 5 -30.05 7.87 -2.61
C GLU A 5 -30.17 6.82 -1.52
N LEU A 6 -29.06 6.62 -0.81
CA LEU A 6 -28.97 5.79 0.39
C LEU A 6 -28.45 6.66 1.52
N VAL A 7 -29.34 6.99 2.47
CA VAL A 7 -29.05 7.79 3.67
C VAL A 7 -29.37 6.95 4.91
N GLY A 8 -28.34 6.48 5.61
CA GLY A 8 -28.47 5.67 6.83
C GLY A 8 -27.19 4.90 7.19
N GLY A 9 -26.95 4.63 8.49
CA GLY A 9 -25.81 3.84 8.97
C GLY A 9 -24.43 4.48 8.75
N GLY A 10 -24.32 5.81 8.79
CA GLY A 10 -23.07 6.55 8.55
C GLY A 10 -22.68 6.72 7.08
N SER A 11 -23.52 6.24 6.14
CA SER A 11 -23.32 6.35 4.70
C SER A 11 -24.35 7.29 4.09
N SER A 12 -23.89 8.33 3.37
CA SER A 12 -24.69 9.20 2.52
C SER A 12 -24.22 9.04 1.07
N LYS A 13 -24.91 8.23 0.27
CA LYS A 13 -24.47 7.90 -1.11
C LYS A 13 -25.57 8.14 -2.12
N PHE A 14 -25.19 8.61 -3.30
CA PHE A 14 -26.08 8.68 -4.46
C PHE A 14 -25.65 7.68 -5.54
N TRP A 15 -26.61 7.24 -6.33
CA TRP A 15 -26.44 6.40 -7.49
C TRP A 15 -27.41 6.90 -8.56
N GLU A 16 -26.89 7.23 -9.72
CA GLU A 16 -27.62 7.77 -10.84
C GLU A 16 -27.38 6.87 -12.04
N ALA A 17 -28.42 6.66 -12.83
CA ALA A 17 -28.27 5.90 -14.06
C ALA A 17 -29.22 6.37 -15.16
N GLU A 18 -28.77 6.21 -16.42
CA GLU A 18 -29.57 6.37 -17.62
C GLU A 18 -29.12 5.40 -18.70
N ALA A 19 -30.05 5.06 -19.59
CA ALA A 19 -29.73 4.42 -20.86
C ALA A 19 -29.87 5.48 -21.95
N ASP A 20 -28.87 5.58 -22.81
CA ASP A 20 -28.85 6.44 -23.98
C ASP A 20 -28.37 5.63 -25.19
N GLY A 21 -29.30 5.35 -26.12
CA GLY A 21 -29.08 4.43 -27.22
C GLY A 21 -28.65 3.04 -26.72
N VAL A 22 -27.47 2.58 -27.16
CA VAL A 22 -26.88 1.29 -26.80
C VAL A 22 -26.02 1.35 -25.52
N SER A 23 -25.95 2.51 -24.87
CA SER A 23 -25.09 2.75 -23.71
C SER A 23 -25.89 2.88 -22.42
N VAL A 24 -25.36 2.35 -21.32
CA VAL A 24 -25.86 2.57 -19.97
C VAL A 24 -24.80 3.35 -19.20
N ARG A 25 -25.17 4.52 -18.70
CA ARG A 25 -24.29 5.38 -17.90
C ARG A 25 -24.74 5.33 -16.45
N VAL A 26 -23.79 5.19 -15.54
CA VAL A 26 -24.01 5.04 -14.11
C VAL A 26 -23.06 5.96 -13.36
N ARG A 27 -23.58 6.94 -12.61
CA ARG A 27 -22.78 7.82 -11.76
C ARG A 27 -23.05 7.53 -10.29
N TYR A 28 -22.03 7.32 -9.47
CA TYR A 28 -22.24 7.02 -8.05
C TYR A 28 -21.17 7.63 -7.15
N GLY A 29 -21.56 8.07 -5.97
CA GLY A 29 -20.67 8.81 -5.08
C GLY A 29 -21.22 8.98 -3.68
N ARG A 30 -20.45 9.68 -2.83
CA ARG A 30 -20.99 10.23 -1.59
C ARG A 30 -21.86 11.44 -1.96
N ILE A 31 -22.98 11.63 -1.28
CA ILE A 31 -23.81 12.82 -1.47
C ILE A 31 -22.94 14.04 -1.10
N GLY A 32 -22.71 14.93 -2.08
CA GLY A 32 -21.82 16.10 -1.96
C GLY A 32 -20.39 15.96 -2.50
N GLY A 33 -20.10 15.04 -3.42
CA GLY A 33 -18.85 15.05 -4.19
C GLY A 33 -19.01 14.47 -5.60
N ASP A 34 -17.97 14.66 -6.45
CA ASP A 34 -17.99 14.45 -7.91
C ASP A 34 -18.62 13.12 -8.38
N GLY A 35 -18.44 12.07 -7.57
CA GLY A 35 -18.85 10.71 -7.89
C GLY A 35 -17.96 10.06 -8.96
N ARG A 36 -18.22 8.80 -9.27
CA ARG A 36 -17.55 8.04 -10.33
C ARG A 36 -18.57 7.70 -11.41
N LEU A 37 -18.27 8.06 -12.65
CA LEU A 37 -19.05 7.69 -13.82
C LEU A 37 -18.51 6.39 -14.42
N GLN A 38 -19.38 5.42 -14.63
CA GLN A 38 -19.13 4.22 -15.41
C GLN A 38 -20.09 4.22 -16.61
N VAL A 39 -19.55 3.94 -17.79
CA VAL A 39 -20.34 3.79 -19.01
C VAL A 39 -20.11 2.38 -19.54
N LYS A 40 -21.20 1.70 -19.90
CA LYS A 40 -21.18 0.38 -20.50
C LYS A 40 -21.97 0.39 -21.79
N GLU A 41 -21.31 0.05 -22.89
CA GLU A 41 -22.00 -0.22 -24.16
C GLU A 41 -22.48 -1.66 -24.23
N LEU A 42 -23.65 -1.84 -24.84
CA LEU A 42 -24.33 -3.12 -25.03
C LEU A 42 -24.69 -3.27 -26.50
N ALA A 43 -25.09 -4.48 -26.91
CA ALA A 43 -25.28 -4.80 -28.33
C ALA A 43 -26.36 -3.94 -29.02
N ASP A 44 -27.40 -3.56 -28.29
CA ASP A 44 -28.51 -2.74 -28.79
C ASP A 44 -29.22 -1.97 -27.67
N ALA A 45 -30.17 -1.09 -28.04
CA ALA A 45 -30.91 -0.26 -27.10
C ALA A 45 -31.85 -1.06 -26.18
N GLY A 46 -32.35 -2.21 -26.62
CA GLY A 46 -33.16 -3.11 -25.81
C GLY A 46 -32.33 -3.78 -24.71
N ALA A 47 -31.12 -4.23 -25.05
CA ALA A 47 -30.14 -4.76 -24.10
C ALA A 47 -29.70 -3.69 -23.09
N ALA A 48 -29.51 -2.44 -23.53
CA ALA A 48 -29.23 -1.31 -22.65
C ALA A 48 -30.36 -1.01 -21.65
N ALA A 49 -31.60 -0.96 -22.13
CA ALA A 49 -32.77 -0.80 -21.26
C ALA A 49 -32.93 -1.96 -20.27
N GLY A 50 -32.76 -3.21 -20.73
CA GLY A 50 -32.82 -4.40 -19.88
C GLY A 50 -31.69 -4.45 -18.83
N HIS A 51 -30.49 -3.99 -19.17
CA HIS A 51 -29.37 -3.89 -18.24
C HIS A 51 -29.60 -2.79 -17.19
N LEU A 52 -30.10 -1.62 -17.61
CA LEU A 52 -30.47 -0.55 -16.70
C LEU A 52 -31.54 -1.00 -15.70
N ALA A 53 -32.59 -1.70 -16.16
CA ALA A 53 -33.65 -2.23 -15.30
C ALA A 53 -33.11 -3.20 -14.23
N LYS A 54 -32.17 -4.09 -14.62
CA LYS A 54 -31.50 -5.00 -13.67
C LYS A 54 -30.68 -4.24 -12.62
N LEU A 55 -29.95 -3.20 -13.04
CA LEU A 55 -29.15 -2.38 -12.12
C LEU A 55 -30.02 -1.60 -11.13
N VAL A 56 -31.14 -1.03 -11.59
CA VAL A 56 -32.11 -0.35 -10.73
C VAL A 56 -32.66 -1.32 -9.68
N ALA A 57 -33.12 -2.50 -10.09
CA ALA A 57 -33.66 -3.51 -9.17
C ALA A 57 -32.61 -3.99 -8.14
N GLU A 58 -31.34 -4.09 -8.53
CA GLU A 58 -30.24 -4.42 -7.62
C GLU A 58 -29.99 -3.32 -6.59
N LYS A 59 -30.08 -2.05 -6.99
CA LYS A 59 -29.82 -0.89 -6.11
C LYS A 59 -30.96 -0.67 -5.14
N GLU A 60 -32.19 -0.82 -5.57
CA GLU A 60 -33.37 -0.76 -4.70
C GLU A 60 -33.36 -1.88 -3.66
N ARG A 61 -32.94 -3.11 -4.04
CA ARG A 61 -32.71 -4.20 -3.08
C ARG A 61 -31.62 -3.89 -2.05
N LYS A 62 -30.65 -3.05 -2.40
CA LYS A 62 -29.58 -2.56 -1.52
C LYS A 62 -29.99 -1.34 -0.69
N GLY A 63 -31.27 -0.95 -0.72
CA GLY A 63 -31.84 0.11 0.11
C GLY A 63 -31.77 1.52 -0.46
N TYR A 64 -31.32 1.68 -1.72
CA TYR A 64 -31.35 2.96 -2.41
C TYR A 64 -32.78 3.34 -2.78
N ARG A 65 -33.19 4.59 -2.54
CA ARG A 65 -34.53 5.11 -2.84
C ARG A 65 -34.46 6.20 -3.90
N ALA A 66 -35.36 6.16 -4.88
CA ALA A 66 -35.44 7.18 -5.93
C ALA A 66 -35.75 8.56 -5.34
N VAL A 67 -35.14 9.62 -5.88
CA VAL A 67 -35.34 11.02 -5.45
C VAL A 67 -35.74 11.86 -6.68
N GLY A 68 -36.99 12.35 -6.69
CA GLY A 68 -37.53 13.32 -7.66
C GLY A 68 -38.02 12.73 -9.00
N GLY A 69 -39.35 12.76 -9.22
CA GLY A 69 -40.03 12.50 -10.50
C GLY A 69 -41.42 11.86 -10.34
N GLU A 70 -42.47 12.62 -10.69
CA GLU A 70 -43.92 12.40 -10.56
C GLU A 70 -44.51 10.98 -10.80
N GLU A 71 -45.46 10.62 -9.93
CA GLU A 71 -46.50 9.61 -10.18
C GLU A 71 -47.52 10.11 -11.22
N ALA A 72 -47.83 9.28 -12.24
CA ALA A 72 -49.20 8.90 -12.66
C ALA A 72 -49.20 8.14 -14.01
N PRO A 73 -50.24 7.35 -14.36
CA PRO A 73 -51.20 6.64 -13.53
C PRO A 73 -51.24 5.11 -13.81
N SER A 74 -51.90 4.41 -12.89
CA SER A 74 -52.42 3.05 -13.02
C SER A 74 -53.16 2.82 -14.36
N GLY A 75 -52.67 1.86 -15.13
CA GLY A 75 -53.38 1.25 -16.25
C GLY A 75 -53.40 -0.26 -16.04
N ALA A 76 -54.56 -0.78 -15.65
CA ALA A 76 -54.81 -2.21 -15.53
C ALA A 76 -54.57 -2.91 -16.88
N VAL A 77 -53.71 -3.93 -16.89
CA VAL A 77 -53.73 -4.98 -17.91
C VAL A 77 -53.82 -6.30 -17.18
N GLU A 78 -54.88 -7.02 -17.47
CA GLU A 78 -55.28 -8.29 -16.87
C GLU A 78 -54.16 -9.33 -16.90
N VAL A 79 -54.00 -9.99 -15.76
CA VAL A 79 -53.20 -11.21 -15.61
C VAL A 79 -53.98 -12.35 -16.28
N VAL A 80 -53.48 -12.82 -17.42
CA VAL A 80 -53.83 -14.15 -17.93
C VAL A 80 -52.76 -15.12 -17.46
N GLU A 81 -53.16 -16.00 -16.53
CA GLU A 81 -52.44 -17.21 -16.15
C GLU A 81 -52.08 -18.03 -17.38
N SER A 82 -50.80 -18.38 -17.54
CA SER A 82 -50.41 -19.56 -18.32
C SER A 82 -49.13 -20.19 -17.74
N ALA A 83 -49.40 -21.25 -16.97
CA ALA A 83 -48.70 -22.52 -16.81
C ALA A 83 -47.17 -22.61 -16.98
N GLU A 84 -46.57 -23.16 -15.92
CA GLU A 84 -45.25 -23.80 -15.86
C GLU A 84 -44.99 -24.76 -17.03
N ALA A 85 -43.82 -24.63 -17.66
CA ALA A 85 -43.11 -25.68 -18.38
C ALA A 85 -41.59 -25.40 -18.33
N PRO A 86 -40.74 -26.44 -18.36
CA PRO A 86 -39.42 -26.44 -17.73
C PRO A 86 -38.37 -25.69 -18.54
N VAL A 87 -37.47 -25.00 -17.83
CA VAL A 87 -36.31 -24.33 -18.40
C VAL A 87 -35.29 -25.39 -18.79
N GLU A 88 -35.22 -25.70 -20.09
CA GLU A 88 -34.06 -26.33 -20.71
C GLU A 88 -32.84 -25.41 -20.54
N VAL A 89 -31.73 -26.02 -20.12
CA VAL A 89 -30.42 -25.41 -20.01
C VAL A 89 -29.97 -25.02 -21.41
N VAL A 90 -30.06 -23.73 -21.75
CA VAL A 90 -29.38 -23.19 -22.92
C VAL A 90 -27.90 -23.07 -22.55
N GLU A 91 -27.10 -24.03 -23.01
CA GLU A 91 -25.67 -23.85 -23.20
C GLU A 91 -25.44 -22.51 -23.92
N THR A 92 -24.83 -21.56 -23.22
CA THR A 92 -24.26 -20.38 -23.86
C THR A 92 -23.08 -20.86 -24.69
N ALA A 93 -23.36 -21.25 -25.94
CA ALA A 93 -22.35 -21.36 -26.98
C ALA A 93 -21.63 -20.01 -27.07
N GLU A 94 -20.36 -20.00 -26.69
CA GLU A 94 -19.43 -18.96 -27.09
C GLU A 94 -19.45 -18.89 -28.61
N VAL A 95 -20.07 -17.84 -29.16
CA VAL A 95 -19.86 -17.49 -30.56
C VAL A 95 -18.47 -16.86 -30.63
N PRO A 96 -17.47 -17.47 -31.31
CA PRO A 96 -16.23 -16.78 -31.57
C PRO A 96 -16.54 -15.73 -32.63
N VAL A 97 -16.46 -14.46 -32.24
CA VAL A 97 -16.32 -13.39 -33.24
C VAL A 97 -14.88 -13.48 -33.75
N GLU A 98 -14.65 -14.32 -34.75
CA GLU A 98 -13.48 -14.20 -35.62
C GLU A 98 -13.57 -12.84 -36.31
N VAL A 99 -12.88 -11.84 -35.75
CA VAL A 99 -12.56 -10.63 -36.49
C VAL A 99 -11.54 -11.03 -37.57
N VAL A 100 -12.01 -11.03 -38.81
CA VAL A 100 -11.25 -11.33 -40.02
C VAL A 100 -10.17 -10.25 -40.22
N GLY A 101 -8.93 -10.53 -39.79
CA GLY A 101 -7.74 -9.69 -40.08
C GLY A 101 -7.03 -9.10 -38.85
N LEU A 102 -5.76 -8.68 -39.01
CA LEU A 102 -5.07 -7.82 -38.02
C LEU A 102 -5.70 -6.40 -38.07
N PRO A 103 -5.82 -5.68 -36.95
CA PRO A 103 -6.44 -4.36 -36.91
C PRO A 103 -5.68 -3.34 -37.77
N ASP A 104 -6.38 -2.30 -38.26
CA ASP A 104 -5.76 -1.11 -38.83
C ASP A 104 -5.25 -0.23 -37.68
N GLU A 105 -3.93 -0.22 -37.51
CA GLU A 105 -3.27 0.43 -36.36
C GLU A 105 -2.94 1.91 -36.60
N ASP A 106 -3.28 2.50 -37.76
CA ASP A 106 -2.95 3.90 -38.08
C ASP A 106 -4.14 4.88 -37.94
N VAL A 107 -5.34 4.37 -37.67
CA VAL A 107 -6.55 5.19 -37.42
C VAL A 107 -6.67 5.54 -35.93
N PHE A 108 -6.63 6.83 -35.59
CA PHE A 108 -6.90 7.28 -34.22
C PHE A 108 -8.41 7.36 -33.95
N VAL A 109 -8.87 6.64 -32.93
CA VAL A 109 -10.24 6.71 -32.43
C VAL A 109 -10.22 7.29 -31.02
N LEU A 110 -10.93 8.42 -30.82
CA LEU A 110 -11.01 9.06 -29.50
C LEU A 110 -11.68 8.10 -28.49
N PRO A 111 -10.99 7.73 -27.39
CA PRO A 111 -11.55 6.79 -26.40
C PRO A 111 -12.88 7.27 -25.82
N GLY A 112 -13.86 6.37 -25.68
CA GLY A 112 -15.19 6.72 -25.16
C GLY A 112 -15.15 7.37 -23.76
N ALA A 113 -14.21 6.94 -22.91
CA ALA A 113 -14.00 7.49 -21.57
C ALA A 113 -13.49 8.95 -21.56
N TRP A 114 -12.97 9.46 -22.69
CA TRP A 114 -12.45 10.82 -22.80
C TRP A 114 -13.52 11.81 -23.24
N ARG A 115 -14.56 11.35 -23.95
CA ARG A 115 -15.63 12.19 -24.49
C ARG A 115 -16.30 13.10 -23.43
N PRO A 116 -16.59 12.65 -22.20
CA PRO A 116 -17.19 13.52 -21.17
C PRO A 116 -16.29 14.68 -20.72
N TRP A 117 -14.99 14.60 -20.97
CA TRP A 117 -14.00 15.60 -20.57
C TRP A 117 -13.67 16.58 -21.70
N VAL A 118 -14.05 16.29 -22.94
CA VAL A 118 -13.84 17.20 -24.07
C VAL A 118 -14.62 18.46 -23.84
N VAL A 119 -13.95 19.62 -23.86
CA VAL A 119 -14.63 20.91 -23.91
C VAL A 119 -15.24 21.06 -25.31
N PRO A 120 -16.57 20.99 -25.46
CA PRO A 120 -17.17 20.81 -26.77
C PRO A 120 -16.91 22.03 -27.67
N ARG A 121 -16.91 21.84 -28.98
CA ARG A 121 -16.81 22.94 -29.96
C ARG A 121 -17.69 22.65 -31.15
N ARG A 122 -18.03 23.69 -31.88
CA ARG A 122 -18.86 23.55 -33.06
C ARG A 122 -18.10 22.81 -34.16
N GLY A 123 -18.69 21.73 -34.66
CA GLY A 123 -18.03 20.87 -35.66
C GLY A 123 -16.95 19.93 -35.12
N GLY A 124 -16.81 19.78 -33.79
CA GLY A 124 -15.93 18.79 -33.16
C GLY A 124 -16.43 17.34 -33.31
N THR A 125 -15.61 16.37 -32.89
CA THR A 125 -15.95 14.94 -33.02
C THR A 125 -16.92 14.46 -31.93
N VAL A 126 -16.97 15.17 -30.80
CA VAL A 126 -17.96 14.94 -29.73
C VAL A 126 -19.25 15.73 -30.03
N PRO A 127 -20.40 15.06 -30.19
CA PRO A 127 -21.68 15.74 -30.42
C PRO A 127 -22.08 16.64 -29.25
N VAL A 128 -22.61 17.83 -29.57
CA VAL A 128 -23.12 18.79 -28.57
C VAL A 128 -24.65 18.77 -28.58
N ALA A 129 -25.25 18.57 -27.40
CA ALA A 129 -26.70 18.64 -27.27
C ALA A 129 -27.20 20.09 -27.41
N ALA A 130 -28.47 20.26 -27.80
CA ALA A 130 -29.10 21.57 -27.79
C ALA A 130 -29.08 22.16 -26.36
N TRP A 131 -28.61 23.40 -26.23
CA TRP A 131 -28.50 24.06 -24.94
C TRP A 131 -29.86 24.17 -24.25
N ARG A 132 -29.91 23.81 -22.96
CA ARG A 132 -31.07 23.97 -22.08
C ARG A 132 -30.59 24.51 -20.74
N PRO A 133 -31.14 25.64 -20.26
CA PRO A 133 -30.73 26.20 -18.98
C PRO A 133 -31.27 25.40 -17.80
N VAL A 134 -30.48 25.30 -16.72
CA VAL A 134 -30.90 24.70 -15.44
C VAL A 134 -31.98 25.53 -14.74
N TRP A 135 -31.95 26.85 -14.95
CA TRP A 135 -32.84 27.82 -14.31
C TRP A 135 -33.74 28.50 -15.34
N ASP A 136 -34.94 28.87 -14.93
CA ASP A 136 -35.63 29.98 -15.57
C ASP A 136 -35.14 31.33 -15.00
N ALA A 137 -35.56 32.44 -15.59
CA ALA A 137 -35.07 33.77 -15.19
C ALA A 137 -35.38 34.10 -13.73
N ALA A 138 -36.54 33.66 -13.24
CA ALA A 138 -36.99 33.92 -11.88
C ALA A 138 -36.20 33.08 -10.86
N GLY A 139 -35.97 31.80 -11.14
CA GLY A 139 -35.15 30.92 -10.31
C GLY A 139 -33.70 31.37 -10.24
N ALA A 140 -33.13 31.84 -11.34
CA ALA A 140 -31.76 32.36 -11.39
C ALA A 140 -31.57 33.60 -10.48
N VAL A 141 -32.58 34.48 -10.42
CA VAL A 141 -32.58 35.64 -9.51
C VAL A 141 -32.71 35.20 -8.05
N ALA A 142 -33.65 34.31 -7.75
CA ALA A 142 -33.87 33.83 -6.39
C ALA A 142 -32.65 33.10 -5.80
N GLU A 143 -31.90 32.37 -6.63
CA GLU A 143 -30.65 31.72 -6.25
C GLU A 143 -29.56 32.72 -5.88
N GLU A 144 -29.30 33.70 -6.75
CA GLU A 144 -28.29 34.72 -6.51
C GLU A 144 -28.62 35.56 -5.26
N GLU A 145 -29.89 35.92 -5.06
CA GLU A 145 -30.35 36.62 -3.85
C GLU A 145 -30.11 35.81 -2.57
N ARG A 146 -30.36 34.50 -2.60
CA ARG A 146 -30.10 33.62 -1.45
C ARG A 146 -28.61 33.57 -1.11
N GLN A 147 -27.76 33.40 -2.12
CA GLN A 147 -26.30 33.33 -1.92
C GLN A 147 -25.72 34.66 -1.45
N LEU A 148 -26.20 35.79 -2.00
CA LEU A 148 -25.84 37.13 -1.53
C LEU A 148 -26.26 37.37 -0.07
N ALA A 149 -27.35 36.76 0.39
CA ALA A 149 -27.74 36.83 1.79
C ALA A 149 -26.79 36.06 2.71
N GLU A 150 -26.26 34.91 2.26
CA GLU A 150 -25.29 34.09 3.01
C GLU A 150 -23.89 34.74 3.07
N GLU A 151 -23.47 35.43 1.99
CA GLU A 151 -22.14 36.04 1.85
C GLU A 151 -22.15 37.59 2.02
N ARG A 152 -23.17 38.13 2.67
CA ARG A 152 -23.37 39.58 2.84
C ARG A 152 -22.18 40.27 3.52
N GLU A 153 -21.68 39.70 4.60
CA GLU A 153 -20.59 40.30 5.39
C GLU A 153 -19.26 40.37 4.59
N PRO A 154 -18.80 39.29 3.93
CA PRO A 154 -17.65 39.36 3.02
C PRO A 154 -17.83 40.35 1.86
N LEU A 155 -19.05 40.47 1.30
CA LEU A 155 -19.36 41.41 0.23
C LEU A 155 -19.18 42.85 0.68
N GLU A 156 -19.79 43.21 1.81
CA GLU A 156 -19.71 44.55 2.37
C GLU A 156 -18.26 44.91 2.71
N LEU A 157 -17.50 43.97 3.30
CA LEU A 157 -16.08 44.15 3.61
C LEU A 157 -15.23 44.37 2.34
N ALA A 158 -15.46 43.61 1.27
CA ALA A 158 -14.76 43.80 0.01
C ALA A 158 -15.10 45.14 -0.67
N MET A 159 -16.33 45.62 -0.53
CA MET A 159 -16.79 46.89 -1.13
C MET A 159 -16.27 48.15 -0.42
N VAL A 160 -15.82 48.03 0.84
CA VAL A 160 -15.27 49.14 1.63
C VAL A 160 -13.76 49.04 1.85
N SER A 161 -13.13 47.94 1.44
CA SER A 161 -11.69 47.76 1.51
C SER A 161 -10.95 48.78 0.66
N GLU A 162 -9.96 49.45 1.24
CA GLU A 162 -9.06 50.37 0.52
C GLU A 162 -8.12 49.62 -0.46
N GLU A 163 -7.99 48.30 -0.31
CA GLU A 163 -7.22 47.43 -1.21
C GLU A 163 -8.02 46.99 -2.45
N SER A 164 -9.31 47.33 -2.52
CA SER A 164 -10.17 47.00 -3.66
C SER A 164 -10.03 48.00 -4.81
N ASP A 165 -10.00 47.52 -6.05
CA ASP A 165 -10.02 48.30 -7.29
C ASP A 165 -11.32 49.14 -7.38
N PRO A 166 -11.21 50.48 -7.43
CA PRO A 166 -12.37 51.37 -7.55
C PRO A 166 -13.26 51.12 -8.78
N GLU A 167 -12.70 50.65 -9.90
CA GLU A 167 -13.46 50.29 -11.09
C GLU A 167 -14.29 49.02 -10.85
N ALA A 168 -13.67 47.99 -10.25
CA ALA A 168 -14.34 46.74 -9.90
C ALA A 168 -15.48 46.99 -8.89
N VAL A 169 -15.24 47.78 -7.85
CA VAL A 169 -16.27 48.13 -6.85
C VAL A 169 -17.44 48.87 -7.51
N ARG A 170 -17.17 49.78 -8.45
CA ARG A 170 -18.22 50.50 -9.19
C ARG A 170 -19.04 49.56 -10.07
N ALA A 171 -18.37 48.66 -10.77
CA ALA A 171 -19.02 47.66 -11.62
C ALA A 171 -19.92 46.72 -10.79
N VAL A 172 -19.41 46.21 -9.66
CA VAL A 172 -20.17 45.37 -8.72
C VAL A 172 -21.39 46.11 -8.17
N ARG A 173 -21.24 47.38 -7.74
CA ARG A 173 -22.36 48.22 -7.30
C ARG A 173 -23.42 48.41 -8.38
N THR A 174 -22.99 48.64 -9.62
CA THR A 174 -23.89 48.84 -10.77
C THR A 174 -24.70 47.58 -11.05
N HIS A 175 -24.04 46.42 -11.04
CA HIS A 175 -24.68 45.12 -11.21
C HIS A 175 -25.70 44.82 -10.09
N LEU A 176 -25.31 45.00 -8.82
CA LEU A 176 -26.20 44.80 -7.67
C LEU A 176 -27.36 45.81 -7.60
N ALA A 177 -27.23 46.98 -8.24
CA ALA A 177 -28.32 47.95 -8.38
C ALA A 177 -29.33 47.58 -9.49
N GLY A 178 -29.15 46.44 -10.16
CA GLY A 178 -30.05 45.93 -11.20
C GLY A 178 -29.71 46.37 -12.62
N VAL A 179 -28.58 47.07 -12.84
CA VAL A 179 -28.09 47.42 -14.18
C VAL A 179 -27.02 46.40 -14.59
N PRO A 180 -27.26 45.55 -15.62
CA PRO A 180 -26.34 44.47 -15.95
C PRO A 180 -24.97 44.97 -16.40
N ASP A 181 -23.96 44.83 -15.53
CA ASP A 181 -22.55 45.09 -15.85
C ASP A 181 -21.75 43.76 -15.92
N PRO A 182 -21.06 43.44 -17.04
CA PRO A 182 -20.31 42.19 -17.17
C PRO A 182 -19.15 42.04 -16.17
N LEU A 183 -18.43 43.11 -15.83
CA LEU A 183 -17.35 43.07 -14.84
C LEU A 183 -17.93 42.94 -13.43
N GLY A 184 -19.04 43.64 -13.16
CA GLY A 184 -19.78 43.54 -11.90
C GLY A 184 -20.32 42.14 -11.64
N ALA A 185 -20.87 41.49 -12.68
CA ALA A 185 -21.34 40.10 -12.61
C ALA A 185 -20.20 39.11 -12.27
N VAL A 186 -19.01 39.30 -12.85
CA VAL A 186 -17.82 38.51 -12.51
C VAL A 186 -17.41 38.73 -11.06
N GLY A 187 -17.39 39.99 -10.58
CA GLY A 187 -17.05 40.30 -9.19
C GLY A 187 -17.98 39.65 -8.17
N VAL A 188 -19.30 39.69 -8.44
CA VAL A 188 -20.30 38.97 -7.63
C VAL A 188 -20.04 37.46 -7.66
N ALA A 189 -19.87 36.88 -8.85
CA ALA A 189 -19.65 35.43 -8.99
C ALA A 189 -18.38 34.92 -8.31
N ARG A 190 -17.31 35.74 -8.25
CA ARG A 190 -16.06 35.41 -7.56
C ARG A 190 -16.21 35.35 -6.06
N LEU A 191 -17.02 36.24 -5.50
CA LEU A 191 -17.30 36.30 -4.08
C LEU A 191 -18.22 35.14 -3.66
N LEU A 192 -19.28 34.89 -4.42
CA LEU A 192 -20.31 33.87 -4.15
C LEU A 192 -19.85 32.42 -4.38
N ARG A 193 -18.54 32.17 -4.49
CA ARG A 193 -18.01 30.84 -4.82
C ARG A 193 -18.36 29.84 -3.72
N SER A 194 -19.43 29.09 -3.94
CA SER A 194 -19.88 27.99 -3.07
C SER A 194 -18.75 26.97 -2.88
N ARG A 195 -18.38 26.73 -1.62
CA ARG A 195 -17.40 25.70 -1.25
C ARG A 195 -18.09 24.33 -1.27
N GLY A 196 -18.16 23.71 -2.46
CA GLY A 196 -18.57 22.30 -2.59
C GLY A 196 -19.69 21.98 -3.59
N ASP A 197 -20.01 22.85 -4.56
CA ASP A 197 -20.93 22.51 -5.66
C ASP A 197 -20.15 22.22 -6.95
N ASP A 198 -20.25 20.97 -7.44
CA ASP A 198 -19.47 20.46 -8.58
C ASP A 198 -19.89 21.07 -9.94
N ASP A 199 -21.07 21.70 -10.03
CA ASP A 199 -21.64 22.25 -11.29
C ASP A 199 -21.90 23.77 -11.27
N TRP A 200 -21.27 24.47 -10.32
CA TRP A 200 -21.48 25.91 -10.09
C TRP A 200 -21.25 26.77 -11.34
N ALA A 201 -20.18 26.53 -12.09
CA ALA A 201 -19.82 27.35 -13.25
C ALA A 201 -20.87 27.26 -14.37
N ARG A 202 -21.45 26.07 -14.59
CA ARG A 202 -22.51 25.86 -15.57
C ARG A 202 -23.77 26.63 -15.20
N ARG A 203 -24.18 26.53 -13.93
CA ARG A 203 -25.35 27.24 -13.39
C ARG A 203 -25.20 28.76 -13.44
N LEU A 204 -23.99 29.26 -13.17
CA LEU A 204 -23.67 30.67 -13.28
C LEU A 204 -23.82 31.17 -14.72
N VAL A 205 -23.25 30.46 -15.69
CA VAL A 205 -23.39 30.82 -17.11
C VAL A 205 -24.86 30.76 -17.55
N ASP A 206 -25.61 29.73 -17.15
CA ASP A 206 -27.05 29.66 -17.42
C ASP A 206 -27.81 30.86 -16.85
N SER A 207 -27.51 31.25 -15.61
CA SER A 207 -28.08 32.44 -14.97
C SER A 207 -27.83 33.69 -15.82
N TRP A 208 -26.59 33.90 -16.28
CA TRP A 208 -26.25 35.03 -17.15
C TRP A 208 -27.00 34.99 -18.48
N VAL A 209 -27.06 33.82 -19.13
CA VAL A 209 -27.73 33.69 -20.44
C VAL A 209 -29.23 33.91 -20.31
N VAL A 210 -29.88 33.36 -19.29
CA VAL A 210 -31.35 33.47 -19.13
C VAL A 210 -31.77 34.86 -18.64
N ARG A 211 -30.95 35.54 -17.82
CA ARG A 211 -31.27 36.89 -17.31
C ARG A 211 -30.89 38.00 -18.27
N PHE A 212 -29.76 37.85 -18.98
CA PHE A 212 -29.13 38.96 -19.72
C PHE A 212 -28.76 38.61 -21.17
N GLY A 213 -28.98 37.37 -21.62
CA GLY A 213 -28.69 36.91 -22.97
C GLY A 213 -27.27 36.34 -23.15
N LEU A 214 -27.09 35.55 -24.21
CA LEU A 214 -25.82 34.88 -24.53
C LEU A 214 -24.67 35.86 -24.76
N GLY A 215 -24.93 36.97 -25.46
CA GLY A 215 -23.93 37.99 -25.71
C GLY A 215 -23.42 38.67 -24.43
N PHE A 216 -24.26 38.85 -23.41
CA PHE A 216 -23.82 39.31 -22.09
C PHE A 216 -22.92 38.27 -21.41
N ALA A 217 -23.31 37.00 -21.41
CA ALA A 217 -22.52 35.92 -20.82
C ALA A 217 -21.12 35.79 -21.46
N LEU A 218 -21.01 35.98 -22.79
CA LEU A 218 -19.72 36.01 -23.48
C LEU A 218 -18.88 37.23 -23.12
N ARG A 219 -19.50 38.42 -23.00
CA ARG A 219 -18.81 39.62 -22.51
C ARG A 219 -18.30 39.45 -21.08
N ALA A 220 -19.09 38.85 -20.19
CA ALA A 220 -18.65 38.53 -18.83
C ALA A 220 -17.50 37.51 -18.84
N SER A 221 -17.58 36.51 -19.71
CA SER A 221 -16.51 35.51 -19.90
C SER A 221 -15.18 36.13 -20.36
N LEU A 222 -15.23 37.11 -21.27
CA LEU A 222 -14.04 37.87 -21.70
C LEU A 222 -13.39 38.68 -20.55
N ARG A 223 -14.15 39.03 -19.51
CA ARG A 223 -13.69 39.82 -18.35
C ARG A 223 -13.31 38.95 -17.15
N LEU A 224 -13.34 37.61 -17.25
CA LEU A 224 -13.11 36.68 -16.12
C LEU A 224 -11.75 36.84 -15.45
N PHE A 225 -10.74 37.24 -16.22
CA PHE A 225 -9.36 37.42 -15.76
C PHE A 225 -9.07 38.86 -15.34
N ASP A 226 -10.03 39.78 -15.51
CA ASP A 226 -9.87 41.20 -15.15
C ASP A 226 -10.00 41.42 -13.64
N LEU A 227 -10.55 40.47 -12.88
CA LEU A 227 -10.85 40.61 -11.46
C LEU A 227 -10.69 39.29 -10.68
N ASP A 228 -10.09 39.37 -9.49
CA ASP A 228 -10.04 38.29 -8.50
C ASP A 228 -10.41 38.77 -7.08
N VAL A 229 -10.69 37.83 -6.17
CA VAL A 229 -11.06 38.09 -4.77
C VAL A 229 -10.09 37.35 -3.84
N HIS A 230 -9.29 38.08 -3.06
CA HIS A 230 -8.25 37.50 -2.21
C HIS A 230 -8.48 37.71 -0.70
N PRO A 231 -8.20 36.70 0.15
CA PRO A 231 -8.08 36.91 1.58
C PRO A 231 -6.74 37.60 1.90
N VAL A 232 -6.76 38.75 2.57
CA VAL A 232 -5.56 39.42 3.06
C VAL A 232 -5.00 38.61 4.23
N ARG A 233 -3.84 37.97 4.03
CA ARG A 233 -3.19 37.13 5.06
C ARG A 233 -2.37 37.99 6.02
N GLU A 234 -2.85 38.16 7.24
CA GLU A 234 -1.99 38.38 8.41
C GLU A 234 -1.89 37.08 9.24
N ARG A 235 -0.71 36.83 9.80
CA ARG A 235 -0.38 35.65 10.63
C ARG A 235 -1.50 35.36 11.64
N TRP A 236 -2.14 34.21 11.48
CA TRP A 236 -3.07 33.56 12.44
C TRP A 236 -4.43 34.22 12.70
N ARG A 237 -4.88 35.15 11.84
CA ARG A 237 -6.30 35.57 11.76
C ARG A 237 -6.74 35.76 10.31
N THR A 238 -7.66 34.92 9.83
CA THR A 238 -8.38 35.13 8.55
C THR A 238 -9.50 36.15 8.76
N GLY A 239 -9.55 37.24 7.99
CA GLY A 239 -10.66 38.20 8.13
C GLY A 239 -10.73 39.43 7.22
N ARG A 240 -9.95 39.57 6.15
CA ARG A 240 -10.09 40.70 5.20
C ARG A 240 -10.17 40.19 3.76
N VAL A 241 -11.08 40.74 2.96
CA VAL A 241 -11.35 40.36 1.55
C VAL A 241 -11.31 41.64 0.69
N ALA A 242 -10.73 41.58 -0.51
CA ALA A 242 -10.67 42.72 -1.44
C ALA A 242 -10.84 42.28 -2.91
N PHE A 243 -11.37 43.18 -3.75
CA PHE A 243 -11.49 43.05 -5.19
C PHE A 243 -10.23 43.59 -5.88
N ALA A 244 -9.29 42.73 -6.28
CA ALA A 244 -8.03 43.17 -6.85
C ALA A 244 -7.84 42.64 -8.28
N GLY A 245 -7.05 43.36 -9.09
CA GLY A 245 -6.53 42.81 -10.35
C GLY A 245 -5.74 41.53 -10.07
N ALA A 246 -5.99 40.47 -10.84
CA ALA A 246 -5.40 39.16 -10.59
C ALA A 246 -3.85 39.25 -10.54
N PRO A 247 -3.19 38.88 -9.42
CA PRO A 247 -1.74 38.97 -9.32
C PRO A 247 -1.09 37.93 -10.25
N PRO A 248 0.06 38.25 -10.87
CA PRO A 248 0.75 37.36 -11.82
C PRO A 248 1.13 35.97 -11.28
N MET A 249 1.10 35.76 -9.96
CA MET A 249 1.61 34.56 -9.28
C MET A 249 0.53 33.66 -8.64
N ALA A 250 -0.77 33.98 -8.75
CA ALA A 250 -1.85 33.16 -8.17
C ALA A 250 -2.33 32.01 -9.11
N THR A 251 -1.41 31.39 -9.84
CA THR A 251 -1.67 30.38 -10.87
C THR A 251 -2.28 29.06 -10.36
N TYR A 252 -2.36 28.86 -9.04
CA TYR A 252 -2.90 27.65 -8.41
C TYR A 252 -4.45 27.62 -8.25
N HIS A 253 -5.16 28.69 -8.64
CA HIS A 253 -6.62 28.83 -8.40
C HIS A 253 -7.47 29.17 -9.65
N LEU A 254 -7.05 28.77 -10.87
CA LEU A 254 -7.77 29.09 -12.12
C LEU A 254 -8.94 28.15 -12.47
N SER A 255 -9.28 27.17 -11.61
CA SER A 255 -10.33 26.18 -11.91
C SER A 255 -11.70 26.81 -12.15
N PHE A 256 -12.01 27.91 -11.45
CA PHE A 256 -13.26 28.65 -11.64
C PHE A 256 -13.34 29.25 -13.05
N GLN A 257 -12.30 29.97 -13.48
CA GLN A 257 -12.27 30.62 -14.79
C GLN A 257 -12.39 29.61 -15.93
N PHE A 258 -11.61 28.52 -15.88
CA PHE A 258 -11.71 27.47 -16.90
C PHE A 258 -13.07 26.77 -16.89
N GLY A 259 -13.69 26.60 -15.72
CA GLY A 259 -15.06 26.07 -15.62
C GLY A 259 -16.10 26.97 -16.28
N VAL A 260 -16.03 28.29 -16.04
CA VAL A 260 -16.95 29.26 -16.67
C VAL A 260 -16.72 29.33 -18.18
N LEU A 261 -15.46 29.34 -18.64
CA LEU A 261 -15.15 29.33 -20.06
C LEU A 261 -15.63 28.04 -20.75
N ALA A 262 -15.45 26.87 -20.12
CA ALA A 262 -15.93 25.60 -20.64
C ALA A 262 -17.47 25.60 -20.77
N ALA A 263 -18.17 26.08 -19.74
CA ALA A 263 -19.63 26.20 -19.77
C ALA A 263 -20.11 27.19 -20.85
N ALA A 264 -19.47 28.36 -20.97
CA ALA A 264 -19.81 29.35 -22.00
C ALA A 264 -19.60 28.80 -23.41
N ARG A 265 -18.51 28.06 -23.63
CA ARG A 265 -18.23 27.38 -24.90
C ARG A 265 -19.23 26.26 -25.21
N GLU A 266 -19.64 25.49 -24.20
CA GLU A 266 -20.69 24.47 -24.34
C GLU A 266 -22.04 25.10 -24.76
N VAL A 267 -22.45 26.20 -24.11
CA VAL A 267 -23.65 26.94 -24.52
C VAL A 267 -23.52 27.43 -25.96
N LEU A 268 -22.38 28.05 -26.30
CA LEU A 268 -22.14 28.57 -27.65
C LEU A 268 -22.18 27.47 -28.72
N ALA A 269 -21.67 26.28 -28.43
CA ALA A 269 -21.70 25.14 -29.34
C ALA A 269 -23.10 24.49 -29.47
N GLY A 270 -23.96 24.63 -28.45
CA GLY A 270 -25.29 24.02 -28.38
C GLY A 270 -26.45 24.92 -28.85
N VAL A 271 -26.22 26.18 -29.20
CA VAL A 271 -27.25 27.09 -29.73
C VAL A 271 -27.43 26.97 -31.25
N GLY A 272 -28.60 27.37 -31.76
CA GLY A 272 -28.88 27.38 -33.20
C GLY A 272 -28.03 28.37 -34.00
N GLU A 273 -27.91 28.15 -35.32
CA GLU A 273 -27.09 28.96 -36.24
C GLU A 273 -27.33 30.48 -36.19
N GLY A 274 -28.57 30.92 -35.95
CA GLY A 274 -28.90 32.35 -35.82
C GLY A 274 -28.28 32.98 -34.58
N ALA A 275 -28.59 32.42 -33.41
CA ALA A 275 -28.08 32.88 -32.12
C ALA A 275 -26.55 32.76 -32.02
N TYR A 276 -25.94 31.75 -32.64
CA TYR A 276 -24.49 31.63 -32.73
C TYR A 276 -23.86 32.79 -33.49
N ARG A 277 -24.39 33.16 -34.68
CA ARG A 277 -23.87 34.28 -35.47
C ARG A 277 -24.00 35.62 -34.76
N GLU A 278 -25.13 35.85 -34.08
CA GLU A 278 -25.35 37.05 -33.26
C GLU A 278 -24.36 37.12 -32.10
N ALA A 279 -24.17 36.02 -31.37
CA ALA A 279 -23.23 35.93 -30.27
C ALA A 279 -21.77 36.18 -30.71
N LEU A 280 -21.37 35.69 -31.88
CA LEU A 280 -20.05 35.98 -32.44
C LEU A 280 -19.87 37.46 -32.83
N ALA A 281 -20.90 38.09 -33.41
CA ALA A 281 -20.85 39.52 -33.72
C ALA A 281 -20.71 40.38 -32.45
N GLU A 282 -21.37 39.98 -31.36
CA GLU A 282 -21.21 40.63 -30.05
C GLU A 282 -19.81 40.42 -29.46
N LEU A 283 -19.22 39.23 -29.63
CA LEU A 283 -17.85 38.94 -29.22
C LEU A 283 -16.85 39.82 -29.99
N ASP A 284 -17.01 39.96 -31.30
CA ASP A 284 -16.16 40.82 -32.14
C ASP A 284 -16.27 42.30 -31.75
N GLY A 285 -17.50 42.78 -31.50
CA GLY A 285 -17.74 44.13 -31.00
C GLY A 285 -17.05 44.39 -29.64
N ALA A 286 -17.07 43.39 -28.75
CA ALA A 286 -16.42 43.47 -27.44
C ALA A 286 -14.89 43.43 -27.51
N LEU A 287 -14.31 42.75 -28.50
CA LEU A 287 -12.86 42.74 -28.75
C LEU A 287 -12.37 44.04 -29.41
N GLY A 288 -13.21 44.68 -30.23
CA GLY A 288 -12.89 45.94 -30.93
C GLY A 288 -13.12 47.21 -30.11
N ALA A 289 -13.99 47.16 -29.09
CA ALA A 289 -14.11 48.25 -28.12
C ALA A 289 -12.85 48.32 -27.25
N VAL A 290 -12.25 49.50 -27.12
CA VAL A 290 -11.08 49.73 -26.24
C VAL A 290 -11.57 50.35 -24.93
N PRO A 291 -11.77 49.59 -23.83
CA PRO A 291 -11.95 50.19 -22.52
C PRO A 291 -10.56 50.54 -21.98
N GLY A 292 -10.36 51.80 -21.60
CA GLY A 292 -9.11 52.31 -21.03
C GLY A 292 -8.82 51.74 -19.63
N GLY A 293 -8.38 50.48 -19.58
CA GLY A 293 -7.92 49.78 -18.39
C GLY A 293 -6.62 49.01 -18.66
N ALA A 294 -5.86 48.72 -17.61
CA ALA A 294 -4.44 48.32 -17.65
C ALA A 294 -4.12 46.86 -18.08
N PHE A 295 -4.92 46.21 -18.94
CA PHE A 295 -4.76 44.77 -19.26
C PHE A 295 -4.53 44.41 -20.75
N ASP A 296 -3.89 43.25 -20.96
CA ASP A 296 -3.29 42.77 -22.22
C ASP A 296 -4.31 42.36 -23.31
N PRO A 297 -4.34 43.04 -24.47
CA PRO A 297 -5.14 42.66 -25.63
C PRO A 297 -4.91 41.23 -26.15
N VAL A 298 -3.72 40.66 -25.94
CA VAL A 298 -3.38 39.29 -26.35
C VAL A 298 -4.20 38.26 -25.56
N LEU A 299 -4.36 38.45 -24.25
CA LEU A 299 -5.14 37.55 -23.40
C LEU A 299 -6.61 37.50 -23.83
N ARG A 300 -7.22 38.65 -24.19
CA ARG A 300 -8.61 38.69 -24.67
C ARG A 300 -8.80 37.94 -25.99
N ARG A 301 -7.85 38.07 -26.92
CA ARG A 301 -7.86 37.29 -28.17
C ARG A 301 -7.71 35.79 -27.90
N ALA A 302 -6.87 35.40 -26.94
CA ALA A 302 -6.73 34.01 -26.54
C ALA A 302 -7.99 33.43 -25.89
N VAL A 303 -8.71 34.20 -25.07
CA VAL A 303 -10.03 33.81 -24.53
C VAL A 303 -11.06 33.66 -25.65
N ALA A 304 -11.06 34.56 -26.65
CA ALA A 304 -11.93 34.44 -27.81
C ALA A 304 -11.60 33.20 -28.67
N ALA A 305 -10.30 32.91 -28.87
CA ALA A 305 -9.83 31.70 -29.53
C ALA A 305 -10.25 30.43 -28.75
N TYR A 306 -10.22 30.48 -27.42
CA TYR A 306 -10.72 29.40 -26.58
C TYR A 306 -12.22 29.17 -26.80
N LEU A 307 -13.05 30.23 -26.79
CA LEU A 307 -14.51 30.14 -26.84
C LEU A 307 -15.03 29.68 -28.21
N ALA A 308 -14.42 30.12 -29.31
CA ALA A 308 -14.84 29.82 -30.68
C ALA A 308 -13.64 29.44 -31.58
N PRO A 309 -12.96 28.30 -31.32
CA PRO A 309 -11.74 27.90 -32.03
C PRO A 309 -11.94 27.61 -33.52
N GLU A 310 -13.15 27.23 -33.91
CA GLU A 310 -13.53 26.95 -35.31
C GLU A 310 -13.53 28.19 -36.20
N ARG A 311 -13.41 29.39 -35.64
CA ARG A 311 -13.39 30.63 -36.42
C ARG A 311 -12.09 30.76 -37.20
N ALA A 312 -12.23 30.88 -38.51
CA ALA A 312 -11.11 31.05 -39.43
C ALA A 312 -10.21 32.23 -39.02
N GLY A 313 -8.91 31.98 -38.91
CA GLY A 313 -7.88 32.99 -38.67
C GLY A 313 -7.73 33.47 -37.21
N VAL A 314 -8.64 33.12 -36.29
CA VAL A 314 -8.54 33.57 -34.89
C VAL A 314 -7.40 32.83 -34.16
N VAL A 315 -7.39 31.50 -34.22
CA VAL A 315 -6.32 30.68 -33.63
C VAL A 315 -5.00 30.93 -34.35
N ASP A 316 -5.00 30.92 -35.68
CA ASP A 316 -3.79 31.16 -36.48
C ASP A 316 -3.18 32.55 -36.24
N GLY A 317 -4.02 33.58 -36.06
CA GLY A 317 -3.56 34.93 -35.71
C GLY A 317 -2.88 34.98 -34.35
N CYS A 318 -3.45 34.32 -33.34
CA CYS A 318 -2.83 34.24 -32.01
C CYS A 318 -1.51 33.45 -32.04
N LEU A 319 -1.42 32.38 -32.82
CA LEU A 319 -0.19 31.60 -32.99
C LEU A 319 0.90 32.40 -33.74
N ALA A 320 0.51 33.24 -34.71
CA ALA A 320 1.44 34.06 -35.47
C ALA A 320 2.02 35.23 -34.65
N GLU A 321 1.22 35.85 -33.77
CA GLU A 321 1.69 36.89 -32.85
C GLU A 321 2.66 36.33 -31.81
N GLY A 322 2.38 35.11 -31.32
CA GLY A 322 3.19 34.43 -30.30
C GLY A 322 3.04 35.03 -28.90
N SER A 323 3.16 34.18 -27.87
CA SER A 323 3.21 34.63 -26.47
C SER A 323 3.93 33.60 -25.60
N ASP A 324 4.75 34.10 -24.69
CA ASP A 324 5.41 33.31 -23.64
C ASP A 324 4.59 33.28 -22.34
N ASP A 325 3.45 33.98 -22.29
CA ASP A 325 2.56 33.97 -21.12
C ASP A 325 1.92 32.58 -20.95
N PRO A 326 2.13 31.90 -19.80
CA PRO A 326 1.59 30.57 -19.60
C PRO A 326 0.08 30.43 -19.67
N LEU A 327 -0.67 31.46 -19.25
CA LEU A 327 -2.12 31.47 -19.34
C LEU A 327 -2.57 31.55 -20.80
N VAL A 328 -1.96 32.44 -21.59
CA VAL A 328 -2.25 32.60 -23.02
C VAL A 328 -1.97 31.29 -23.76
N ARG A 329 -0.78 30.71 -23.56
CA ARG A 329 -0.42 29.41 -24.17
C ARG A 329 -1.41 28.31 -23.79
N THR A 330 -1.88 28.29 -22.54
CA THR A 330 -2.85 27.30 -22.05
C THR A 330 -4.21 27.45 -22.71
N LEU A 331 -4.72 28.68 -22.86
CA LEU A 331 -5.97 28.95 -23.56
C LEU A 331 -5.89 28.52 -25.04
N LEU A 332 -4.77 28.81 -25.70
CA LEU A 332 -4.54 28.41 -27.09
C LEU A 332 -4.44 26.89 -27.27
N ALA A 333 -3.88 26.16 -26.28
CA ALA A 333 -3.84 24.71 -26.33
C ALA A 333 -5.25 24.07 -26.40
N TYR A 334 -6.24 24.63 -25.70
CA TYR A 334 -7.66 24.20 -25.82
C TYR A 334 -8.33 24.57 -27.16
N ALA A 335 -7.68 25.40 -27.97
CA ALA A 335 -8.19 25.90 -29.24
C ALA A 335 -7.58 25.21 -30.48
N LEU A 336 -6.52 24.41 -30.31
CA LEU A 336 -5.86 23.72 -31.42
C LEU A 336 -6.81 22.73 -32.13
N GLY A 337 -6.85 22.78 -33.46
CA GLY A 337 -7.76 21.98 -34.27
C GLY A 337 -7.13 21.24 -35.45
N SER A 338 -5.80 21.27 -35.60
CA SER A 338 -5.10 20.59 -36.70
C SER A 338 -3.65 20.27 -36.37
N ALA A 339 -3.04 19.34 -37.12
CA ALA A 339 -1.62 19.00 -37.00
C ALA A 339 -0.71 20.20 -37.29
N GLU A 340 -1.07 21.03 -38.27
CA GLU A 340 -0.32 22.25 -38.64
C GLU A 340 -0.32 23.29 -37.51
N GLN A 341 -1.45 23.45 -36.82
CA GLN A 341 -1.54 24.34 -35.66
C GLN A 341 -0.73 23.81 -34.48
N VAL A 342 -0.69 22.49 -34.27
CA VAL A 342 0.18 21.87 -33.26
C VAL A 342 1.66 22.11 -33.57
N GLU A 343 2.06 21.99 -34.84
CA GLU A 343 3.44 22.28 -35.27
C GLU A 343 3.82 23.74 -35.03
N ARG A 344 2.95 24.70 -35.41
CA ARG A 344 3.17 26.14 -35.18
C ARG A 344 3.14 26.53 -33.71
N PHE A 345 2.34 25.85 -32.87
CA PHE A 345 2.32 26.08 -31.42
C PHE A 345 3.66 25.75 -30.76
N GLY A 346 4.42 24.83 -31.36
CA GLY A 346 5.74 24.42 -30.89
C GLY A 346 5.68 23.49 -29.69
N GLY A 347 6.62 23.64 -28.74
CA GLY A 347 6.71 22.76 -27.57
C GLY A 347 5.65 23.03 -26.50
N ALA A 348 5.42 22.03 -25.65
CA ALA A 348 4.59 22.13 -24.44
C ALA A 348 5.18 23.03 -23.33
N GLY A 349 6.41 23.53 -23.51
CA GLY A 349 7.06 24.47 -22.60
C GLY A 349 6.24 25.74 -22.42
N GLY A 350 6.19 26.23 -21.18
CA GLY A 350 5.45 27.44 -20.84
C GLY A 350 3.95 27.23 -20.64
N LEU A 351 3.39 26.01 -20.68
CA LEU A 351 2.00 25.79 -20.26
C LEU A 351 1.86 25.83 -18.73
N LEU A 352 0.69 26.18 -18.23
CA LEU A 352 0.40 26.18 -16.79
C LEU A 352 0.53 24.77 -16.23
N SER A 353 1.37 24.59 -15.21
CA SER A 353 1.70 23.26 -14.66
C SER A 353 0.46 22.48 -14.18
N GLY A 354 -0.56 23.17 -13.65
CA GLY A 354 -1.83 22.56 -13.20
C GLY A 354 -2.91 22.38 -14.29
N SER A 355 -2.62 22.73 -15.55
CA SER A 355 -3.58 22.68 -16.67
C SER A 355 -3.61 21.35 -17.42
N TRP A 356 -2.54 20.55 -17.29
CA TRP A 356 -2.53 19.16 -17.75
C TRP A 356 -3.54 18.37 -16.90
N ARG A 357 -4.76 18.26 -17.43
CA ARG A 357 -5.89 17.56 -16.83
C ARG A 357 -6.62 16.81 -17.94
N GLN A 358 -7.55 15.94 -17.54
CA GLN A 358 -8.42 15.18 -18.45
C GLN A 358 -9.04 16.05 -19.53
N ALA A 359 -9.50 17.25 -19.17
CA ALA A 359 -10.13 18.16 -20.11
C ALA A 359 -9.19 18.64 -21.21
N LEU A 360 -7.96 19.07 -20.88
CA LEU A 360 -6.99 19.56 -21.87
C LEU A 360 -6.58 18.45 -22.83
N VAL A 361 -6.18 17.29 -22.31
CA VAL A 361 -5.70 16.16 -23.13
C VAL A 361 -6.81 15.65 -24.05
N SER A 362 -8.03 15.50 -23.53
CA SER A 362 -9.17 15.04 -24.32
C SER A 362 -9.55 16.06 -25.40
N THR A 363 -9.53 17.36 -25.08
CA THR A 363 -9.85 18.43 -26.03
C THR A 363 -8.78 18.57 -27.11
N LEU A 364 -7.49 18.41 -26.76
CA LEU A 364 -6.40 18.36 -27.74
C LEU A 364 -6.52 17.15 -28.68
N ALA A 365 -6.90 15.98 -28.14
CA ALA A 365 -7.07 14.76 -28.92
C ALA A 365 -8.29 14.82 -29.87
N ASP A 366 -9.42 15.37 -29.41
CA ASP A 366 -10.55 15.76 -30.30
C ASP A 366 -10.09 16.81 -31.32
N GLY A 367 -9.29 17.76 -30.84
CA GLY A 367 -8.58 18.85 -31.50
C GLY A 367 -7.89 18.48 -32.79
N ALA A 368 -6.74 17.85 -32.60
CA ALA A 368 -5.70 17.64 -33.59
C ALA A 368 -5.42 16.15 -33.86
N GLY A 369 -6.24 15.25 -33.31
CA GLY A 369 -6.09 13.81 -33.47
C GLY A 369 -4.72 13.30 -32.98
N PRO A 370 -4.02 12.42 -33.73
CA PRO A 370 -2.76 11.85 -33.28
C PRO A 370 -1.62 12.87 -33.14
N ALA A 371 -1.71 14.05 -33.79
CA ALA A 371 -0.70 15.10 -33.65
C ALA A 371 -0.62 15.67 -32.23
N ALA A 372 -1.71 15.60 -31.46
CA ALA A 372 -1.74 16.00 -30.05
C ALA A 372 -0.73 15.24 -29.18
N ALA A 373 -0.33 14.04 -29.60
CA ALA A 373 0.63 13.21 -28.89
C ALA A 373 1.95 13.92 -28.59
N GLU A 374 2.46 14.78 -29.49
CA GLU A 374 3.73 15.48 -29.28
C GLU A 374 3.67 16.48 -28.12
N LEU A 375 2.54 17.18 -27.95
CA LEU A 375 2.34 18.09 -26.82
C LEU A 375 2.12 17.30 -25.53
N VAL A 376 1.28 16.26 -25.56
CA VAL A 376 1.00 15.42 -24.39
C VAL A 376 2.28 14.76 -23.87
N ARG A 377 3.14 14.27 -24.76
CA ARG A 377 4.42 13.61 -24.44
C ARG A 377 5.38 14.53 -23.67
N VAL A 378 5.57 15.77 -24.14
CA VAL A 378 6.47 16.74 -23.49
C VAL A 378 5.83 17.37 -22.26
N GLY A 379 4.53 17.65 -22.32
CA GLY A 379 3.75 18.15 -21.20
C GLY A 379 3.75 17.20 -20.01
N ALA A 380 3.70 15.90 -20.28
CA ALA A 380 3.65 14.78 -19.34
C ALA A 380 5.01 14.26 -18.83
N ALA A 381 6.06 15.10 -18.91
CA ALA A 381 7.40 14.73 -18.47
C ALA A 381 7.51 14.60 -16.93
N PRO A 382 8.45 13.79 -16.40
CA PRO A 382 8.50 13.33 -15.00
C PRO A 382 8.64 14.42 -13.90
N ASP A 383 9.02 15.65 -14.23
CA ASP A 383 9.47 16.66 -13.25
C ASP A 383 8.40 17.69 -12.84
N GLY A 384 7.14 17.54 -13.26
CA GLY A 384 6.08 18.51 -12.98
C GLY A 384 5.24 18.23 -11.70
N PRO A 385 4.55 19.23 -11.14
CA PRO A 385 3.79 19.15 -9.87
C PRO A 385 2.47 18.35 -9.95
N GLY A 386 2.19 17.66 -11.06
CA GLY A 386 1.00 16.82 -11.26
C GLY A 386 1.30 15.34 -11.53
N TYR A 387 2.55 14.88 -11.38
CA TYR A 387 3.01 13.62 -11.93
C TYR A 387 3.20 12.51 -10.89
N ASP A 388 2.23 11.60 -10.85
CA ASP A 388 2.38 10.16 -10.59
C ASP A 388 1.06 9.44 -10.94
N SER A 389 0.50 9.67 -12.14
CA SER A 389 -0.85 9.18 -12.47
C SER A 389 -0.87 8.18 -13.61
N GLN A 390 -1.30 6.97 -13.26
CA GLN A 390 -1.84 5.93 -14.13
C GLN A 390 -2.55 6.48 -15.38
N TRP A 391 -3.35 7.52 -15.19
CA TRP A 391 -4.12 8.17 -16.24
C TRP A 391 -3.28 8.74 -17.39
N TYR A 392 -2.15 9.39 -17.14
CA TYR A 392 -1.30 9.91 -18.22
C TYR A 392 -0.68 8.81 -19.07
N ALA A 393 -0.23 7.74 -18.42
CA ALA A 393 0.29 6.58 -19.11
C ALA A 393 -0.77 5.95 -20.03
N GLU A 394 -2.00 5.81 -19.52
CA GLU A 394 -3.16 5.37 -20.31
C GLU A 394 -3.43 6.32 -21.50
N CYS A 395 -3.25 7.64 -21.31
CA CYS A 395 -3.39 8.63 -22.37
C CYS A 395 -2.35 8.47 -23.48
N LEU A 396 -1.08 8.33 -23.13
CA LEU A 396 -0.02 8.07 -24.11
C LEU A 396 -0.30 6.77 -24.87
N GLY A 397 -0.68 5.70 -24.16
CA GLY A 397 -1.01 4.42 -24.77
C GLY A 397 -2.23 4.43 -25.68
N ALA A 398 -3.03 5.51 -25.73
CA ALA A 398 -4.15 5.66 -26.65
C ALA A 398 -3.73 6.19 -28.04
N PHE A 399 -2.58 6.86 -28.15
CA PHE A 399 -2.11 7.43 -29.41
C PHE A 399 -1.38 6.38 -30.27
N PRO A 400 -1.81 6.13 -31.51
CA PRO A 400 -1.27 5.07 -32.35
C PRO A 400 -0.02 5.52 -33.12
N THR A 401 1.09 5.79 -32.42
CA THR A 401 2.35 6.19 -33.08
C THR A 401 3.56 5.42 -32.55
N ASP A 402 4.49 5.07 -33.45
CA ASP A 402 5.74 4.37 -33.10
C ASP A 402 6.54 5.14 -32.06
N ARG A 403 6.57 6.47 -32.19
CA ARG A 403 7.32 7.35 -31.32
C ARG A 403 6.80 7.33 -29.88
N VAL A 404 5.48 7.37 -29.69
CA VAL A 404 4.87 7.30 -28.36
C VAL A 404 5.14 5.93 -27.74
N MET A 405 4.94 4.85 -28.48
CA MET A 405 5.21 3.50 -27.97
C MET A 405 6.69 3.29 -27.64
N ALA A 406 7.62 3.82 -28.45
CA ALA A 406 9.05 3.77 -28.17
C ALA A 406 9.42 4.54 -26.89
N GLU A 407 8.84 5.73 -26.67
CA GLU A 407 9.05 6.47 -25.41
C GLU A 407 8.48 5.73 -24.19
N MET A 408 7.31 5.08 -24.34
CA MET A 408 6.76 4.22 -23.28
C MET A 408 7.70 3.04 -22.97
N VAL A 409 8.36 2.48 -23.99
CA VAL A 409 9.38 1.44 -23.80
C VAL A 409 10.64 1.97 -23.12
N ASP A 410 11.09 3.17 -23.44
CA ASP A 410 12.23 3.79 -22.76
C ASP A 410 11.91 4.09 -21.27
N ARG A 411 10.63 4.33 -20.97
CA ARG A 411 10.08 4.52 -19.62
C ARG A 411 9.48 3.26 -18.99
N ILE A 412 9.74 2.06 -19.54
CA ILE A 412 9.12 0.79 -19.12
C ILE A 412 9.36 0.42 -17.64
N ALA A 413 10.33 1.05 -16.98
CA ALA A 413 10.57 0.88 -15.55
C ALA A 413 9.45 1.49 -14.67
N ASP A 414 8.73 2.48 -15.18
CA ASP A 414 7.57 3.09 -14.53
C ASP A 414 6.37 2.13 -14.57
N LYS A 415 5.81 1.80 -13.40
CA LYS A 415 4.70 0.84 -13.27
C LYS A 415 3.46 1.24 -14.08
N HIS A 416 3.16 2.53 -14.16
CA HIS A 416 1.97 3.04 -14.83
C HIS A 416 2.14 3.00 -16.34
N VAL A 417 3.32 3.43 -16.82
CA VAL A 417 3.70 3.33 -18.24
C VAL A 417 3.67 1.88 -18.70
N ARG A 418 4.20 0.97 -17.88
CA ARG A 418 4.27 -0.45 -18.18
C ARG A 418 2.90 -1.09 -18.38
N VAL A 419 1.95 -0.82 -17.49
CA VAL A 419 0.56 -1.30 -17.61
C VAL A 419 -0.11 -0.74 -18.87
N ALA A 420 0.03 0.57 -19.11
CA ALA A 420 -0.54 1.19 -20.31
C ALA A 420 0.09 0.68 -21.61
N LEU A 421 1.38 0.36 -21.60
CA LEU A 421 2.10 -0.23 -22.74
C LEU A 421 1.57 -1.64 -23.05
N LEU A 422 1.28 -2.46 -22.04
CA LEU A 422 0.65 -3.78 -22.25
C LEU A 422 -0.72 -3.65 -22.93
N GLU A 423 -1.56 -2.71 -22.49
CA GLU A 423 -2.85 -2.46 -23.13
C GLU A 423 -2.70 -1.88 -24.55
N ALA A 424 -1.72 -1.01 -24.76
CA ALA A 424 -1.40 -0.48 -26.09
C ALA A 424 -0.91 -1.58 -27.03
N ALA A 425 -0.10 -2.51 -26.54
CA ALA A 425 0.42 -3.63 -27.32
C ALA A 425 -0.68 -4.59 -27.77
N ARG A 426 -1.70 -4.82 -26.94
CA ARG A 426 -2.88 -5.60 -27.34
C ARG A 426 -3.69 -4.93 -28.44
N ARG A 427 -3.83 -3.60 -28.39
CA ARG A 427 -4.56 -2.81 -29.39
C ARG A 427 -3.79 -2.64 -30.69
N GLN A 428 -2.46 -2.67 -30.63
CA GLN A 428 -1.54 -2.43 -31.74
C GLN A 428 -0.46 -3.53 -31.83
N PRO A 429 -0.84 -4.80 -32.09
CA PRO A 429 0.07 -5.94 -32.03
C PRO A 429 1.25 -5.87 -33.01
N VAL A 430 1.07 -5.37 -34.23
CA VAL A 430 2.16 -5.26 -35.21
C VAL A 430 3.16 -4.20 -34.77
N ARG A 431 2.67 -3.03 -34.35
CA ARG A 431 3.50 -1.93 -33.81
C ARG A 431 4.26 -2.38 -32.57
N ALA A 432 3.61 -3.10 -31.67
CA ALA A 432 4.22 -3.60 -30.44
C ALA A 432 5.37 -4.56 -30.72
N VAL A 433 5.17 -5.55 -31.60
CA VAL A 433 6.24 -6.48 -31.99
C VAL A 433 7.42 -5.72 -32.60
N ARG A 434 7.16 -4.76 -33.50
CA ARG A 434 8.20 -3.94 -34.13
C ARG A 434 9.00 -3.13 -33.10
N VAL A 435 8.33 -2.36 -32.26
CA VAL A 435 8.97 -1.45 -31.30
C VAL A 435 9.67 -2.21 -30.17
N LEU A 436 9.05 -3.26 -29.63
CA LEU A 436 9.64 -4.09 -28.57
C LEU A 436 10.82 -4.91 -29.08
N ALA A 437 10.78 -5.45 -30.31
CA ALA A 437 11.92 -6.16 -30.90
C ALA A 437 13.13 -5.25 -31.09
N ALA A 438 12.91 -4.03 -31.60
CA ALA A 438 13.95 -3.03 -31.73
C ALA A 438 14.58 -2.68 -30.37
N ALA A 439 13.77 -2.47 -29.33
CA ALA A 439 14.26 -2.16 -27.99
C ALA A 439 14.98 -3.35 -27.32
N ALA A 440 14.45 -4.56 -27.48
CA ALA A 440 15.05 -5.79 -26.96
C ALA A 440 16.45 -6.03 -27.54
N ARG A 441 16.65 -5.76 -28.83
CA ARG A 441 17.94 -5.86 -29.51
C ARG A 441 18.96 -4.82 -29.05
N ARG A 442 18.54 -3.61 -28.67
CA ARG A 442 19.44 -2.57 -28.12
C ARG A 442 20.05 -2.96 -26.76
N GLY A 443 19.39 -3.85 -26.00
CA GLY A 443 19.86 -4.30 -24.69
C GLY A 443 19.62 -3.28 -23.56
N GLY A 444 20.28 -3.48 -22.41
CA GLY A 444 20.09 -2.66 -21.20
C GLY A 444 18.85 -3.06 -20.37
N GLY A 445 18.59 -2.31 -19.29
CA GLY A 445 17.48 -2.59 -18.37
C GLY A 445 16.10 -2.56 -19.06
N ALA A 446 15.85 -1.52 -19.86
CA ALA A 446 14.63 -1.40 -20.67
C ALA A 446 14.55 -2.51 -21.73
N GLY A 447 15.65 -2.82 -22.43
CA GLY A 447 15.69 -3.88 -23.43
C GLY A 447 15.39 -5.27 -22.86
N SER A 448 15.87 -5.59 -21.66
CA SER A 448 15.55 -6.86 -20.99
C SER A 448 14.06 -7.01 -20.68
N THR A 449 13.42 -5.91 -20.27
CA THR A 449 11.98 -5.87 -19.96
C THR A 449 11.15 -5.92 -21.25
N ALA A 450 11.57 -5.19 -22.28
CA ALA A 450 10.96 -5.24 -23.60
C ALA A 450 11.03 -6.65 -24.21
N ARG A 451 12.17 -7.35 -24.06
CA ARG A 451 12.32 -8.74 -24.52
C ARG A 451 11.32 -9.69 -23.83
N ARG A 452 11.12 -9.55 -22.52
CA ARG A 452 10.14 -10.35 -21.78
C ARG A 452 8.71 -10.08 -22.26
N MET A 453 8.33 -8.81 -22.37
CA MET A 453 7.00 -8.44 -22.90
C MET A 453 6.77 -8.96 -24.32
N LEU A 454 7.79 -8.84 -25.17
CA LEU A 454 7.74 -9.38 -26.53
C LEU A 454 7.55 -10.90 -26.53
N ASN A 455 8.24 -11.63 -25.66
CA ASN A 455 8.12 -13.08 -25.56
C ASN A 455 6.68 -13.52 -25.23
N GLY A 456 6.06 -12.88 -24.23
CA GLY A 456 4.66 -13.14 -23.88
C GLY A 456 3.69 -12.75 -25.00
N HIS A 457 3.90 -11.60 -25.64
CA HIS A 457 3.06 -11.12 -26.73
C HIS A 457 3.14 -12.04 -27.98
N VAL A 458 4.33 -12.53 -28.32
CA VAL A 458 4.54 -13.50 -29.41
C VAL A 458 3.91 -14.85 -29.07
N GLY A 459 4.02 -15.30 -27.82
CA GLY A 459 3.34 -16.51 -27.35
C GLY A 459 1.81 -16.42 -27.51
N ALA A 460 1.22 -15.28 -27.15
CA ALA A 460 -0.22 -15.04 -27.27
C ALA A 460 -0.70 -15.00 -28.74
N LEU A 461 0.18 -14.63 -29.67
CA LEU A 461 -0.13 -14.52 -31.10
C LEU A 461 0.50 -15.64 -31.94
N ARG A 462 0.88 -16.77 -31.32
CA ARG A 462 1.62 -17.87 -31.97
C ARG A 462 0.92 -18.40 -33.23
N SER A 463 -0.40 -18.56 -33.20
CA SER A 463 -1.18 -19.02 -34.37
C SER A 463 -1.14 -18.04 -35.56
N ARG A 464 -0.88 -16.75 -35.29
CA ARG A 464 -0.78 -15.67 -36.28
C ARG A 464 0.66 -15.22 -36.54
N LEU A 465 1.64 -15.92 -35.98
CA LEU A 465 3.05 -15.58 -36.09
C LEU A 465 3.52 -15.46 -37.57
N PRO A 466 3.10 -16.32 -38.51
CA PRO A 466 3.46 -16.16 -39.92
C PRO A 466 2.98 -14.83 -40.53
N GLU A 467 1.75 -14.40 -40.22
CA GLU A 467 1.18 -13.13 -40.69
C GLU A 467 1.94 -11.94 -40.10
N LEU A 468 2.24 -11.98 -38.80
CA LEU A 468 3.02 -10.94 -38.10
C LEU A 468 4.43 -10.80 -38.69
N LEU A 469 5.15 -11.90 -38.85
CA LEU A 469 6.53 -11.90 -39.35
C LEU A 469 6.62 -11.30 -40.76
N SER A 470 5.57 -11.43 -41.58
CA SER A 470 5.53 -10.86 -42.94
C SER A 470 5.45 -9.32 -42.97
N ARG A 471 5.02 -8.68 -41.87
CA ARG A 471 4.88 -7.23 -41.74
C ARG A 471 6.07 -6.56 -41.04
N LEU A 472 7.09 -7.33 -40.65
CA LEU A 472 8.30 -6.85 -39.98
C LEU A 472 9.48 -6.76 -40.96
N ASP A 473 10.49 -5.98 -40.61
CA ASP A 473 11.79 -6.07 -41.26
C ASP A 473 12.48 -7.42 -40.95
N GLY A 474 13.39 -7.86 -41.84
CA GLY A 474 14.00 -9.18 -41.75
C GLY A 474 14.75 -9.44 -40.44
N GLU A 475 15.44 -8.43 -39.91
CA GLU A 475 16.21 -8.55 -38.67
C GLU A 475 15.30 -8.72 -37.44
N SER A 476 14.20 -7.97 -37.38
CA SER A 476 13.17 -8.13 -36.34
C SER A 476 12.46 -9.48 -36.43
N ALA A 477 12.15 -9.95 -37.64
CA ALA A 477 11.52 -11.24 -37.86
C ALA A 477 12.41 -12.40 -37.38
N ASP A 478 13.71 -12.39 -37.69
CA ASP A 478 14.65 -13.40 -37.23
C ASP A 478 14.82 -13.39 -35.71
N PHE A 479 14.90 -12.21 -35.09
CA PHE A 479 14.97 -12.09 -33.64
C PHE A 479 13.73 -12.69 -32.96
N VAL A 480 12.53 -12.39 -33.46
CA VAL A 480 11.27 -12.91 -32.89
C VAL A 480 11.21 -14.44 -32.94
N ARG A 481 11.74 -15.08 -34.00
CA ARG A 481 11.79 -16.55 -34.09
C ARG A 481 12.67 -17.20 -33.01
N THR A 482 13.62 -16.48 -32.42
CA THR A 482 14.50 -17.01 -31.37
C THR A 482 13.86 -17.06 -29.98
N LEU A 483 12.69 -16.45 -29.81
CA LEU A 483 12.00 -16.31 -28.53
C LEU A 483 11.31 -17.62 -28.11
N GLU A 484 11.24 -17.89 -26.81
CA GLU A 484 10.57 -19.08 -26.29
C GLU A 484 9.07 -19.09 -26.62
N GLY A 485 8.42 -17.92 -26.61
CA GLY A 485 7.03 -17.77 -27.01
C GLY A 485 6.75 -18.24 -28.44
N ALA A 486 7.77 -18.25 -29.32
CA ALA A 486 7.67 -18.72 -30.70
C ALA A 486 7.86 -20.24 -30.86
N ARG A 487 8.23 -20.99 -29.80
CA ARG A 487 8.43 -22.44 -29.86
C ARG A 487 7.12 -23.21 -29.83
N GLU A 488 7.15 -24.44 -30.36
CA GLU A 488 6.03 -25.38 -30.28
C GLU A 488 5.87 -25.94 -28.84
N PRO A 489 4.63 -26.14 -28.37
CA PRO A 489 4.35 -26.67 -27.02
C PRO A 489 4.64 -28.18 -26.91
N LEU A 490 4.98 -28.63 -25.71
CA LEU A 490 5.12 -30.05 -25.36
C LEU A 490 3.77 -30.79 -25.40
N PRO A 491 3.76 -32.12 -25.60
CA PRO A 491 2.55 -32.95 -25.54
C PRO A 491 1.83 -32.85 -24.18
N GLU A 492 0.49 -32.78 -24.23
CA GLU A 492 -0.37 -32.74 -23.04
C GLU A 492 -0.56 -34.13 -22.41
N ALA A 493 -0.65 -34.17 -21.08
CA ALA A 493 -0.91 -35.37 -20.28
C ALA A 493 -2.39 -35.78 -20.34
N GLY A 494 -2.65 -37.08 -20.34
CA GLY A 494 -4.00 -37.65 -20.30
C GLY A 494 -4.71 -37.42 -18.95
N PRO A 495 -6.04 -37.27 -18.91
CA PRO A 495 -6.80 -36.99 -17.68
C PRO A 495 -6.67 -38.07 -16.61
N GLU A 496 -6.39 -39.32 -16.98
CA GLU A 496 -6.15 -40.45 -16.08
C GLU A 496 -4.89 -40.34 -15.22
N LEU A 497 -3.94 -39.50 -15.63
CA LEU A 497 -2.69 -39.23 -14.91
C LEU A 497 -2.82 -38.05 -13.93
N LEU A 498 -3.98 -37.39 -13.89
CA LEU A 498 -4.19 -36.15 -13.13
C LEU A 498 -5.06 -36.38 -11.89
N PRO A 499 -4.76 -35.70 -10.75
CA PRO A 499 -5.64 -35.70 -9.58
C PRO A 499 -7.06 -35.21 -9.90
N GLU A 500 -8.07 -35.70 -9.16
CA GLU A 500 -9.48 -35.34 -9.38
C GLU A 500 -9.72 -33.81 -9.34
N LEU A 501 -8.97 -33.08 -8.52
CA LEU A 501 -9.04 -31.60 -8.47
C LEU A 501 -8.71 -30.95 -9.82
N LEU A 502 -7.77 -31.48 -10.58
CA LEU A 502 -7.34 -30.91 -11.86
C LEU A 502 -8.25 -31.32 -13.03
N VAL A 503 -8.97 -32.44 -12.90
CA VAL A 503 -9.88 -32.96 -13.92
C VAL A 503 -11.33 -32.48 -13.71
N ALA A 504 -11.84 -32.66 -12.49
CA ALA A 504 -13.24 -32.43 -12.14
C ALA A 504 -13.38 -31.83 -10.72
N PRO A 505 -12.93 -30.57 -10.51
CA PRO A 505 -12.93 -29.94 -9.19
C PRO A 505 -14.35 -29.75 -8.63
N PRO A 506 -14.52 -29.58 -7.31
CA PRO A 506 -15.85 -29.44 -6.68
C PRO A 506 -16.69 -28.28 -7.23
N TRP A 507 -16.07 -27.19 -7.69
CA TRP A 507 -16.78 -26.06 -8.30
C TRP A 507 -17.28 -26.32 -9.73
N SER A 508 -16.87 -27.44 -10.35
CA SER A 508 -17.41 -27.89 -11.64
C SER A 508 -18.69 -28.73 -11.50
N ARG A 509 -19.09 -29.08 -10.26
CA ARG A 509 -20.26 -29.91 -9.95
C ARG A 509 -21.33 -29.11 -9.18
N PRO A 510 -22.61 -29.48 -9.25
CA PRO A 510 -23.65 -28.86 -8.43
C PRO A 510 -23.40 -29.07 -6.93
N ARG A 511 -23.52 -28.01 -6.11
CA ARG A 511 -23.28 -28.09 -4.66
C ARG A 511 -24.27 -29.04 -3.98
N THR A 512 -23.77 -29.85 -3.06
CA THR A 512 -24.60 -30.78 -2.27
C THR A 512 -25.47 -29.99 -1.26
N VAL A 513 -26.79 -29.87 -1.51
CA VAL A 513 -27.71 -29.19 -0.57
C VAL A 513 -28.17 -30.17 0.51
N ARG A 514 -27.57 -30.11 1.71
CA ARG A 514 -28.03 -30.89 2.87
C ARG A 514 -29.16 -30.19 3.63
N LYS A 515 -30.16 -30.96 4.09
CA LYS A 515 -31.30 -30.45 4.86
C LYS A 515 -30.86 -30.10 6.29
N VAL A 516 -30.95 -28.82 6.64
CA VAL A 516 -30.50 -28.27 7.92
C VAL A 516 -31.37 -28.80 9.09
N ARG A 517 -30.76 -29.55 10.02
CA ARG A 517 -31.39 -29.92 11.30
C ARG A 517 -31.32 -28.75 12.28
N VAL A 518 -32.46 -28.36 12.85
CA VAL A 518 -32.58 -27.23 13.78
C VAL A 518 -33.02 -27.75 15.14
N LEU A 519 -32.27 -27.41 16.18
CA LEU A 519 -32.65 -27.61 17.58
C LEU A 519 -33.07 -26.27 18.19
N THR A 520 -34.15 -26.28 18.97
CA THR A 520 -34.68 -25.10 19.66
C THR A 520 -34.74 -25.38 21.16
N GLY A 521 -34.50 -24.35 21.99
CA GLY A 521 -34.64 -24.46 23.45
C GLY A 521 -33.33 -24.64 24.22
N LEU A 522 -32.16 -24.58 23.57
CA LEU A 522 -30.87 -24.51 24.27
C LEU A 522 -30.66 -23.10 24.84
N SER A 523 -30.39 -23.01 26.14
CA SER A 523 -30.02 -21.76 26.81
C SER A 523 -28.52 -21.51 26.73
N VAL A 524 -28.12 -20.30 26.37
CA VAL A 524 -26.72 -19.86 26.45
C VAL A 524 -26.43 -19.42 27.88
N ASP A 525 -25.23 -19.69 28.37
CA ASP A 525 -24.72 -19.13 29.63
C ASP A 525 -24.35 -17.66 29.44
N GLU A 526 -25.03 -16.79 30.19
CA GLU A 526 -24.85 -15.34 30.11
C GLU A 526 -23.80 -14.80 31.11
N SER A 527 -23.09 -15.67 31.82
CA SER A 527 -21.99 -15.24 32.69
C SER A 527 -20.82 -14.66 31.89
N SER A 528 -20.21 -13.60 32.43
CA SER A 528 -19.00 -13.00 31.88
C SER A 528 -17.81 -13.23 32.81
N GLN A 529 -16.71 -13.72 32.24
CA GLN A 529 -15.44 -13.94 32.95
C GLN A 529 -14.30 -13.14 32.29
N LEU A 530 -13.31 -12.73 33.09
CA LEU A 530 -12.10 -12.04 32.62
C LEU A 530 -10.86 -12.94 32.74
N LEU A 531 -10.36 -13.28 31.56
CA LEU A 531 -9.30 -14.14 31.07
C LEU A 531 -7.80 -13.90 31.29
N TRP A 532 -7.32 -12.92 32.05
CA TRP A 532 -6.03 -12.23 31.83
C TRP A 532 -4.79 -13.13 31.59
N SER A 533 -3.99 -12.80 30.56
CA SER A 533 -2.64 -13.36 30.37
C SER A 533 -1.64 -12.69 31.32
N GLU A 534 -0.47 -13.29 31.52
CA GLU A 534 0.58 -12.74 32.38
C GLU A 534 0.99 -11.32 31.92
N GLY A 535 1.00 -10.35 32.84
CA GLY A 535 1.33 -8.94 32.56
C GLY A 535 0.26 -8.10 31.84
N GLU A 536 -0.71 -8.72 31.17
CA GLU A 536 -1.70 -8.06 30.28
C GLU A 536 -2.59 -7.05 31.03
N LEU A 537 -2.98 -7.36 32.27
CA LEU A 537 -3.79 -6.43 33.09
C LEU A 537 -3.02 -5.13 33.38
N ALA A 538 -1.72 -5.24 33.66
CA ALA A 538 -0.87 -4.08 33.93
C ALA A 538 -0.62 -3.26 32.66
N GLU A 539 -0.45 -3.92 31.50
CA GLU A 539 -0.36 -3.27 30.20
C GLU A 539 -1.63 -2.49 29.86
N PHE A 540 -2.81 -3.12 30.00
CA PHE A 540 -4.09 -2.47 29.75
C PHE A 540 -4.29 -1.27 30.68
N ALA A 541 -3.91 -1.37 31.95
CA ALA A 541 -3.96 -0.26 32.91
C ALA A 541 -2.97 0.86 32.56
N GLY A 542 -1.76 0.53 32.08
CA GLY A 542 -0.69 1.45 31.73
C GLY A 542 -0.88 2.22 30.41
N SER A 543 -1.76 1.75 29.53
CA SER A 543 -2.08 2.38 28.24
C SER A 543 -2.83 3.73 28.31
N ALA A 544 -3.10 4.24 29.51
CA ALA A 544 -3.92 5.42 29.73
C ALA A 544 -3.14 6.75 29.51
N GLU A 545 -3.33 7.41 28.37
CA GLU A 545 -2.90 8.81 28.20
C GLU A 545 -3.93 9.80 28.76
N VAL A 546 -3.61 10.46 29.87
CA VAL A 546 -4.44 11.53 30.45
C VAL A 546 -3.68 12.85 30.41
N ARG A 547 -3.86 13.63 29.32
CA ARG A 547 -3.11 14.88 29.07
C ARG A 547 -3.41 16.04 30.04
N ARG A 548 -4.47 15.97 30.86
CA ARG A 548 -4.82 16.99 31.88
C ARG A 548 -5.41 16.36 33.14
N GLN A 549 -4.81 16.64 34.28
CA GLN A 549 -5.34 16.26 35.59
C GLN A 549 -6.45 17.22 36.05
N LEU A 550 -7.45 16.69 36.73
CA LEU A 550 -8.45 17.48 37.45
C LEU A 550 -7.86 18.02 38.77
N PRO A 551 -8.35 19.16 39.29
CA PRO A 551 -7.85 19.74 40.54
C PRO A 551 -7.98 18.76 41.72
N LEU A 552 -7.00 18.78 42.61
CA LEU A 552 -7.06 18.07 43.90
C LEU A 552 -8.26 18.56 44.71
N GLY A 553 -9.15 17.63 45.10
CA GLY A 553 -10.39 17.93 45.82
C GLY A 553 -11.63 18.18 44.94
N ALA A 554 -11.59 17.81 43.66
CA ALA A 554 -12.76 17.89 42.78
C ALA A 554 -13.95 17.06 43.32
N ASP A 555 -15.16 17.63 43.24
CA ASP A 555 -16.40 16.89 43.47
C ASP A 555 -16.64 15.96 42.26
N TRP A 556 -16.28 14.69 42.43
CA TRP A 556 -16.39 13.68 41.38
C TRP A 556 -17.82 13.47 40.88
N ALA A 557 -18.82 13.65 41.74
CA ALA A 557 -20.23 13.51 41.33
C ALA A 557 -20.64 14.70 40.45
N ALA A 558 -20.25 15.92 40.82
CA ALA A 558 -20.52 17.12 40.04
C ALA A 558 -19.73 17.15 38.71
N GLU A 559 -18.47 16.72 38.71
CA GLU A 559 -17.67 16.64 37.47
C GLU A 559 -18.18 15.56 36.52
N ALA A 560 -18.64 14.42 37.04
CA ALA A 560 -19.24 13.38 36.21
C ALA A 560 -20.57 13.84 35.61
N GLU A 561 -21.42 14.54 36.37
CA GLU A 561 -22.67 15.08 35.85
C GLU A 561 -22.45 16.19 34.82
N ARG A 562 -21.46 17.06 35.03
CA ARG A 562 -21.05 18.07 34.04
C ARG A 562 -20.51 17.43 32.77
N ALA A 563 -19.66 16.42 32.89
CA ALA A 563 -19.12 15.69 31.74
C ALA A 563 -20.20 14.93 30.97
N ARG A 564 -21.22 14.41 31.67
CA ARG A 564 -22.38 13.72 31.07
C ARG A 564 -23.31 14.66 30.30
N THR A 565 -23.51 15.89 30.78
CA THR A 565 -24.53 16.81 30.23
C THR A 565 -23.98 17.87 29.29
N GLN A 566 -22.73 18.29 29.46
CA GLN A 566 -22.12 19.43 28.73
C GLN A 566 -20.73 19.11 28.17
N GLY A 567 -20.20 17.91 28.43
CA GLY A 567 -18.83 17.53 28.08
C GLY A 567 -18.68 16.90 26.70
N SER A 568 -17.46 16.95 26.17
CA SER A 568 -17.04 16.11 25.04
C SER A 568 -16.76 14.67 25.49
N VAL A 569 -16.69 13.72 24.56
CA VAL A 569 -16.26 12.33 24.82
C VAL A 569 -14.95 12.27 25.60
N TRP A 570 -13.99 13.15 25.27
CA TRP A 570 -12.70 13.27 25.96
C TRP A 570 -12.81 13.80 27.39
N SER A 571 -13.77 14.70 27.65
CA SER A 571 -14.02 15.23 28.99
C SER A 571 -14.54 14.14 29.93
N LEU A 572 -15.36 13.22 29.40
CA LEU A 572 -15.95 12.13 30.15
C LEU A 572 -14.99 10.94 30.34
N TYR A 573 -14.22 10.57 29.30
CA TYR A 573 -13.11 9.63 29.43
C TYR A 573 -12.12 10.06 30.53
N ARG A 574 -11.80 11.35 30.58
CA ARG A 574 -10.93 11.94 31.61
C ARG A 574 -11.48 11.76 33.04
N VAL A 575 -12.79 11.97 33.23
CA VAL A 575 -13.44 11.80 34.54
C VAL A 575 -13.49 10.33 34.94
N LEU A 576 -13.77 9.42 34.01
CA LEU A 576 -13.76 7.97 34.28
C LEU A 576 -12.37 7.47 34.63
N MET A 577 -11.33 7.93 33.95
CA MET A 577 -9.96 7.48 34.26
C MET A 577 -9.45 8.00 35.60
N GLN A 578 -9.85 9.20 36.02
CA GLN A 578 -9.35 9.81 37.27
C GLN A 578 -10.28 9.62 38.48
N GLY A 579 -11.57 9.40 38.27
CA GLY A 579 -12.57 9.33 39.34
C GLY A 579 -12.55 8.01 40.12
N PRO A 580 -13.00 7.99 41.38
CA PRO A 580 -13.14 6.76 42.18
C PRO A 580 -14.11 5.78 41.51
N VAL A 581 -13.76 4.48 41.53
CA VAL A 581 -14.55 3.43 40.86
C VAL A 581 -15.96 3.35 41.44
N GLU A 582 -16.10 3.51 42.74
CA GLU A 582 -17.36 3.40 43.48
C GLU A 582 -18.35 4.50 43.08
N VAL A 583 -17.85 5.70 42.78
CA VAL A 583 -18.68 6.85 42.37
C VAL A 583 -19.05 6.74 40.89
N MET A 584 -18.12 6.25 40.06
CA MET A 584 -18.30 6.22 38.61
C MET A 584 -19.08 5.00 38.10
N THR A 585 -19.01 3.86 38.79
CA THR A 585 -19.62 2.60 38.35
C THR A 585 -21.15 2.69 38.14
N PRO A 586 -21.95 3.30 39.05
CA PRO A 586 -23.40 3.46 38.83
C PRO A 586 -23.73 4.32 37.59
N LEU A 587 -22.84 5.24 37.23
CA LEU A 587 -23.05 6.16 36.11
C LEU A 587 -22.86 5.49 34.75
N LEU A 588 -22.05 4.41 34.68
CA LEU A 588 -21.85 3.62 33.46
C LEU A 588 -23.17 3.06 32.91
N ALA A 589 -24.11 2.68 33.78
CA ALA A 589 -25.41 2.14 33.38
C ALA A 589 -26.37 3.19 32.79
N SER A 590 -26.20 4.47 33.16
CA SER A 590 -27.08 5.59 32.80
C SER A 590 -26.65 6.33 31.51
N TRP A 591 -25.59 5.87 30.85
CA TRP A 591 -24.91 6.61 29.81
C TRP A 591 -25.44 6.29 28.38
N ASP A 592 -25.45 7.31 27.50
CA ASP A 592 -25.75 7.15 26.09
C ASP A 592 -24.65 6.35 25.38
N ARG A 593 -25.01 5.14 24.99
CA ARG A 593 -24.15 4.11 24.41
C ARG A 593 -23.59 4.50 23.03
N ARG A 594 -24.15 5.53 22.37
CA ARG A 594 -23.71 6.02 21.05
C ARG A 594 -22.56 7.03 21.11
N ALA A 595 -22.36 7.70 22.25
CA ALA A 595 -21.27 8.68 22.42
C ALA A 595 -19.86 8.03 22.40
N LEU A 596 -19.80 6.69 22.48
CA LEU A 596 -18.58 5.88 22.60
C LEU A 596 -17.97 5.45 21.26
N LEU A 597 -18.58 5.83 20.14
CA LEU A 597 -18.12 5.45 18.79
C LEU A 597 -16.76 6.09 18.41
N ASP A 598 -16.13 6.88 19.28
CA ASP A 598 -14.78 7.44 19.07
C ASP A 598 -13.73 6.91 20.07
N ILE A 599 -14.02 5.88 20.88
CA ILE A 599 -13.13 5.45 21.97
C ILE A 599 -11.94 4.57 21.55
N GLY A 600 -11.95 3.93 20.37
CA GLY A 600 -10.77 3.22 19.87
C GLY A 600 -10.06 2.31 20.89
N LEU A 601 -8.73 2.47 21.01
CA LEU A 601 -7.88 1.74 21.97
C LEU A 601 -8.03 2.20 23.44
N SER A 602 -8.75 3.29 23.71
CA SER A 602 -9.00 3.80 25.07
C SER A 602 -10.01 2.95 25.87
N GLY A 603 -10.49 1.82 25.31
CA GLY A 603 -11.30 0.83 26.01
C GLY A 603 -10.51 -0.13 26.91
N GLN A 604 -9.23 -0.39 26.60
CA GLN A 604 -8.35 -1.25 27.41
C GLN A 604 -8.20 -0.77 28.88
N PRO A 605 -7.87 0.51 29.15
CA PRO A 605 -7.71 0.99 30.52
C PRO A 605 -9.05 1.05 31.28
N LEU A 606 -10.18 1.23 30.57
CA LEU A 606 -11.51 1.16 31.17
C LEU A 606 -11.87 -0.27 31.58
N LEU A 607 -11.55 -1.28 30.77
CA LEU A 607 -11.76 -2.69 31.12
C LEU A 607 -10.89 -3.10 32.31
N ALA A 608 -9.63 -2.68 32.34
CA ALA A 608 -8.74 -2.93 33.48
C ALA A 608 -9.23 -2.28 34.78
N LYS A 609 -9.77 -1.06 34.70
CA LYS A 609 -10.24 -0.30 35.88
C LYS A 609 -11.62 -0.75 36.40
N TYR A 610 -12.57 -1.02 35.51
CA TYR A 610 -13.98 -1.27 35.87
C TYR A 610 -14.39 -2.74 35.75
N GLY A 611 -13.53 -3.61 35.21
CA GLY A 611 -13.82 -5.03 35.06
C GLY A 611 -15.10 -5.29 34.26
N THR A 612 -15.94 -6.21 34.74
CA THR A 612 -17.17 -6.60 34.02
C THR A 612 -18.23 -5.48 33.94
N ALA A 613 -18.13 -4.44 34.77
CA ALA A 613 -19.11 -3.35 34.82
C ALA A 613 -19.17 -2.52 33.52
N VAL A 614 -18.08 -2.48 32.73
CA VAL A 614 -18.02 -1.74 31.46
C VAL A 614 -18.40 -2.60 30.24
N LEU A 615 -18.58 -3.91 30.40
CA LEU A 615 -18.87 -4.83 29.28
C LEU A 615 -20.12 -4.48 28.48
N PRO A 616 -21.26 -4.06 29.06
CA PRO A 616 -22.43 -3.69 28.27
C PRO A 616 -22.12 -2.59 27.23
N MET A 617 -21.25 -1.65 27.58
CA MET A 617 -20.80 -0.59 26.69
C MET A 617 -19.83 -1.11 25.63
N LEU A 618 -18.83 -1.91 26.04
CA LEU A 618 -17.86 -2.50 25.11
C LEU A 618 -18.51 -3.45 24.10
N HIS A 619 -19.54 -4.18 24.51
CA HIS A 619 -20.33 -5.05 23.64
C HIS A 619 -21.08 -4.28 22.55
N GLU A 620 -21.68 -3.15 22.88
CA GLU A 620 -22.38 -2.31 21.90
C GLU A 620 -21.40 -1.64 20.93
N ALA A 621 -20.26 -1.17 21.44
CA ALA A 621 -19.16 -0.66 20.64
C ALA A 621 -18.60 -1.75 19.70
N ALA A 622 -18.37 -2.97 20.18
CA ALA A 622 -17.84 -4.06 19.36
C ALA A 622 -18.80 -4.53 18.25
N ARG A 623 -20.12 -4.44 18.47
CA ARG A 623 -21.11 -4.71 17.40
C ARG A 623 -21.11 -3.61 16.33
N SER A 624 -20.89 -2.35 16.73
CA SER A 624 -20.95 -1.19 15.83
C SER A 624 -19.62 -0.90 15.12
N GLN A 625 -18.50 -1.06 15.82
CA GLN A 625 -17.11 -0.80 15.38
C GLN A 625 -16.15 -1.95 15.74
N PRO A 626 -16.42 -3.16 15.25
CA PRO A 626 -15.64 -4.35 15.58
C PRO A 626 -14.13 -4.21 15.34
N ALA A 627 -13.72 -3.44 14.33
CA ALA A 627 -12.30 -3.28 14.01
C ALA A 627 -11.49 -2.59 15.10
N GLN A 628 -12.11 -1.68 15.86
CA GLN A 628 -11.43 -0.93 16.91
C GLN A 628 -11.58 -1.60 18.28
N THR A 629 -12.73 -2.22 18.54
CA THR A 629 -13.08 -2.71 19.88
C THR A 629 -12.77 -4.19 20.11
N SER A 630 -12.70 -5.03 19.07
CA SER A 630 -12.43 -6.47 19.26
C SER A 630 -11.13 -6.77 20.02
N PRO A 631 -10.01 -6.04 19.83
CA PRO A 631 -8.81 -6.25 20.65
C PRO A 631 -9.03 -6.07 22.17
N VAL A 632 -9.96 -5.19 22.55
CA VAL A 632 -10.31 -4.95 23.96
C VAL A 632 -11.02 -6.17 24.58
N LEU A 633 -11.71 -6.98 23.76
CA LEU A 633 -12.46 -8.15 24.20
C LEU A 633 -11.61 -9.43 24.30
N LEU A 634 -10.30 -9.37 24.02
CA LEU A 634 -9.39 -10.52 24.14
C LEU A 634 -9.53 -11.30 25.46
N PRO A 635 -9.54 -10.65 26.65
CA PRO A 635 -9.72 -11.34 27.92
C PRO A 635 -11.17 -11.70 28.24
N VAL A 636 -12.17 -11.27 27.46
CA VAL A 636 -13.59 -11.42 27.83
C VAL A 636 -14.13 -12.76 27.34
N LEU A 637 -14.53 -13.64 28.26
CA LEU A 637 -15.23 -14.89 27.96
C LEU A 637 -16.72 -14.73 28.29
N ASP A 638 -17.53 -14.46 27.26
CA ASP A 638 -18.99 -14.52 27.32
C ASP A 638 -19.62 -14.71 25.94
N ALA A 639 -20.94 -14.94 25.92
CA ALA A 639 -21.72 -15.20 24.72
C ALA A 639 -21.67 -14.06 23.68
N THR A 640 -21.60 -12.80 24.13
CA THR A 640 -21.57 -11.66 23.22
C THR A 640 -20.20 -11.52 22.57
N ALA A 641 -19.12 -11.63 23.35
CA ALA A 641 -17.76 -11.65 22.84
C ALA A 641 -17.57 -12.80 21.85
N ALA A 642 -17.99 -14.02 22.20
CA ALA A 642 -17.91 -15.18 21.31
C ALA A 642 -18.67 -14.94 19.99
N GLY A 643 -19.89 -14.40 20.05
CA GLY A 643 -20.71 -14.10 18.88
C GLY A 643 -20.10 -13.01 17.99
N VAL A 644 -19.52 -11.96 18.57
CA VAL A 644 -18.79 -10.93 17.82
C VAL A 644 -17.55 -11.55 17.16
N MET A 645 -16.75 -12.32 17.90
CA MET A 645 -15.54 -12.95 17.37
C MET A 645 -15.86 -13.92 16.22
N ALA A 646 -16.93 -14.71 16.33
CA ALA A 646 -17.41 -15.56 15.24
C ALA A 646 -17.85 -14.75 14.01
N ASP A 647 -18.59 -13.65 14.17
CA ASP A 647 -19.03 -12.80 13.05
C ASP A 647 -17.84 -12.15 12.34
N VAL A 648 -16.90 -11.57 13.09
CA VAL A 648 -15.75 -10.85 12.52
C VAL A 648 -14.72 -11.80 11.92
N LEU A 649 -14.61 -13.03 12.44
CA LEU A 649 -13.80 -14.11 11.85
C LEU A 649 -14.24 -14.39 10.41
N VAL A 650 -15.55 -14.38 10.13
CA VAL A 650 -16.06 -14.58 8.76
C VAL A 650 -16.05 -13.29 7.94
N ARG A 651 -16.43 -12.16 8.54
CA ARG A 651 -16.72 -10.92 7.79
C ARG A 651 -15.53 -9.98 7.58
N LEU A 652 -14.63 -9.85 8.56
CA LEU A 652 -13.68 -8.73 8.63
C LEU A 652 -12.22 -9.21 8.63
N LYS A 653 -11.60 -9.17 7.44
CA LYS A 653 -10.21 -9.59 7.23
C LYS A 653 -9.21 -8.95 8.21
N SER A 654 -9.35 -7.66 8.50
CA SER A 654 -8.43 -6.93 9.39
C SER A 654 -8.52 -7.35 10.86
N VAL A 655 -9.60 -8.05 11.26
CA VAL A 655 -9.87 -8.44 12.65
C VAL A 655 -9.76 -9.95 12.84
N GLN A 656 -9.68 -10.72 11.75
CA GLN A 656 -9.50 -12.17 11.78
C GLN A 656 -8.35 -12.64 12.69
N PRO A 657 -7.15 -12.00 12.69
CA PRO A 657 -6.08 -12.40 13.61
C PRO A 657 -6.51 -12.31 15.08
N VAL A 658 -7.20 -11.23 15.46
CA VAL A 658 -7.70 -11.01 16.83
C VAL A 658 -8.73 -12.08 17.22
N ALA A 659 -9.66 -12.40 16.31
CA ALA A 659 -10.66 -13.44 16.55
C ALA A 659 -10.01 -14.83 16.70
N ARG A 660 -8.99 -15.14 15.90
CA ARG A 660 -8.22 -16.40 16.05
C ARG A 660 -7.47 -16.45 17.38
N SER A 661 -6.83 -15.35 17.78
CA SER A 661 -6.18 -15.25 19.10
C SER A 661 -7.18 -15.44 20.24
N TRP A 662 -8.40 -14.90 20.10
CA TRP A 662 -9.48 -15.13 21.07
C TRP A 662 -9.86 -16.62 21.13
N PHE A 663 -10.09 -17.29 19.99
CA PHE A 663 -10.43 -18.73 19.98
C PHE A 663 -9.28 -19.62 20.45
N ALA A 664 -8.02 -19.27 20.15
CA ALA A 664 -6.85 -19.96 20.68
C ALA A 664 -6.72 -19.81 22.21
N ARG A 665 -7.12 -18.66 22.76
CA ARG A 665 -7.11 -18.39 24.20
C ARG A 665 -8.22 -19.12 24.96
N HIS A 666 -9.44 -19.15 24.41
CA HIS A 666 -10.63 -19.65 25.11
C HIS A 666 -11.05 -21.07 24.69
N GLY A 667 -10.50 -21.59 23.59
CA GLY A 667 -10.64 -22.97 23.11
C GLY A 667 -12.08 -23.49 23.12
N VAL A 668 -12.25 -24.69 23.68
CA VAL A 668 -13.55 -25.37 23.81
C VAL A 668 -14.55 -24.54 24.64
N ALA A 669 -14.11 -23.81 25.66
CA ALA A 669 -15.01 -22.98 26.48
C ALA A 669 -15.68 -21.86 25.67
N GLY A 670 -14.90 -21.20 24.79
CA GLY A 670 -15.44 -20.21 23.85
C GLY A 670 -16.36 -20.83 22.79
N ALA A 671 -16.02 -22.03 22.30
CA ALA A 671 -16.83 -22.76 21.33
C ALA A 671 -18.21 -23.16 21.89
N LEU A 672 -18.28 -23.59 23.15
CA LEU A 672 -19.54 -23.98 23.82
C LEU A 672 -20.56 -22.85 23.87
N LEU A 673 -20.13 -21.58 23.92
CA LEU A 673 -21.01 -20.42 23.90
C LEU A 673 -21.69 -20.19 22.53
N LEU A 674 -21.14 -20.77 21.46
CA LEU A 674 -21.65 -20.65 20.09
C LEU A 674 -22.59 -21.80 19.69
N VAL A 675 -22.63 -22.90 20.45
CA VAL A 675 -23.42 -24.09 20.13
C VAL A 675 -24.91 -23.78 19.90
N PRO A 676 -25.60 -22.98 20.74
CA PRO A 676 -27.01 -22.65 20.50
C PRO A 676 -27.24 -21.89 19.18
N ALA A 677 -26.28 -21.07 18.74
CA ALA A 677 -26.33 -20.42 17.44
C ALA A 677 -26.05 -21.41 16.28
N ALA A 678 -25.11 -22.34 16.46
CA ALA A 678 -24.74 -23.34 15.46
C ALA A 678 -25.85 -24.36 15.17
N VAL A 679 -26.61 -24.78 16.20
CA VAL A 679 -27.73 -25.73 16.01
C VAL A 679 -29.07 -25.03 15.75
N GLY A 680 -29.10 -23.70 15.85
CA GLY A 680 -30.29 -22.87 15.68
C GLY A 680 -30.75 -22.71 14.23
N LYS A 681 -31.60 -21.71 13.96
CA LYS A 681 -32.15 -21.47 12.61
C LYS A 681 -31.04 -21.14 11.60
N ALA A 682 -31.24 -21.55 10.35
CA ALA A 682 -30.36 -21.16 9.25
C ALA A 682 -30.27 -19.64 9.14
N GLY A 683 -29.04 -19.12 9.01
CA GLY A 683 -28.78 -17.69 8.95
C GLY A 683 -27.32 -17.35 9.20
N ARG A 684 -27.02 -16.06 9.20
CA ARG A 684 -25.65 -15.53 9.35
C ARG A 684 -24.98 -15.98 10.66
N ALA A 685 -25.71 -15.94 11.77
CA ALA A 685 -25.19 -16.32 13.08
C ALA A 685 -24.81 -17.80 13.14
N ARG A 686 -25.62 -18.68 12.56
CA ARG A 686 -25.33 -20.12 12.45
C ARG A 686 -24.09 -20.38 11.62
N ALA A 687 -23.96 -19.76 10.45
CA ALA A 687 -22.79 -19.93 9.59
C ALA A 687 -21.49 -19.44 10.27
N ALA A 688 -21.55 -18.31 10.98
CA ALA A 688 -20.43 -17.80 11.76
C ALA A 688 -20.04 -18.74 12.91
N ALA A 689 -21.02 -19.26 13.64
CA ALA A 689 -20.81 -20.23 14.71
C ALA A 689 -20.21 -21.54 14.18
N GLU A 690 -20.76 -22.12 13.11
CA GLU A 690 -20.21 -23.34 12.49
C GLU A 690 -18.75 -23.14 12.01
N HIS A 691 -18.42 -21.98 11.45
CA HIS A 691 -17.04 -21.67 11.04
C HIS A 691 -16.08 -21.59 12.24
N ALA A 692 -16.50 -20.94 13.33
CA ALA A 692 -15.73 -20.88 14.56
C ALA A 692 -15.57 -22.27 15.23
N LEU A 693 -16.61 -23.10 15.22
CA LEU A 693 -16.53 -24.47 15.75
C LEU A 693 -15.54 -25.34 14.95
N ARG A 694 -15.47 -25.18 13.62
CA ARG A 694 -14.45 -25.87 12.80
C ARG A 694 -13.03 -25.40 13.13
N LEU A 695 -12.85 -24.10 13.36
CA LEU A 695 -11.55 -23.55 13.78
C LEU A 695 -11.08 -24.18 15.10
N VAL A 696 -11.96 -24.22 16.10
CA VAL A 696 -11.62 -24.82 17.42
C VAL A 696 -11.43 -26.34 17.30
N ALA A 697 -12.26 -27.04 16.51
CA ALA A 697 -12.10 -28.47 16.27
C ALA A 697 -10.76 -28.82 15.59
N ALA A 698 -10.27 -27.96 14.71
CA ALA A 698 -8.96 -28.13 14.07
C ALA A 698 -7.78 -27.91 15.04
N GLN A 699 -7.96 -27.09 16.08
CA GLN A 699 -6.94 -26.78 17.08
C GLN A 699 -6.91 -27.80 18.23
N GLU A 700 -8.08 -28.15 18.77
CA GLU A 700 -8.24 -28.93 20.01
C GLU A 700 -8.68 -30.38 19.75
N GLY A 701 -9.02 -30.71 18.51
CA GLY A 701 -9.59 -32.00 18.10
C GLY A 701 -11.12 -32.02 18.09
N ALA A 702 -11.69 -32.54 17.00
CA ALA A 702 -13.14 -32.63 16.82
C ALA A 702 -13.82 -33.52 17.89
N GLU A 703 -13.17 -34.61 18.30
CA GLU A 703 -13.70 -35.52 19.33
C GLU A 703 -13.83 -34.84 20.70
N VAL A 704 -12.83 -34.03 21.08
CA VAL A 704 -12.80 -33.28 22.34
C VAL A 704 -13.93 -32.26 22.37
N LEU A 705 -14.11 -31.49 21.29
CA LEU A 705 -15.21 -30.53 21.17
C LEU A 705 -16.57 -31.23 21.24
N LEU A 706 -16.76 -32.34 20.51
CA LEU A 706 -18.04 -33.06 20.49
C LEU A 706 -18.39 -33.68 21.85
N ALA A 707 -17.40 -34.20 22.60
CA ALA A 707 -17.59 -34.70 23.95
C ALA A 707 -18.07 -33.58 24.90
N ALA A 708 -17.42 -32.41 24.86
CA ALA A 708 -17.80 -31.26 25.67
C ALA A 708 -19.20 -30.72 25.31
N VAL A 709 -19.56 -30.72 24.02
CA VAL A 709 -20.92 -30.36 23.57
C VAL A 709 -21.95 -31.35 24.10
N ALA A 710 -21.65 -32.65 24.07
CA ALA A 710 -22.54 -33.69 24.57
C ALA A 710 -22.77 -33.57 26.08
N GLU A 711 -21.72 -33.26 26.85
CA GLU A 711 -21.80 -33.04 28.29
C GLU A 711 -22.68 -31.84 28.65
N ARG A 712 -22.51 -30.70 27.95
CA ARG A 712 -23.20 -29.45 28.27
C ARG A 712 -24.60 -29.32 27.69
N TYR A 713 -24.81 -29.77 26.45
CA TYR A 713 -26.05 -29.55 25.69
C TYR A 713 -26.73 -30.85 25.22
N GLY A 714 -26.15 -32.02 25.55
CA GLY A 714 -26.70 -33.33 25.23
C GLY A 714 -26.22 -33.92 23.90
N ALA A 715 -26.38 -35.24 23.75
CA ALA A 715 -25.90 -36.00 22.59
C ALA A 715 -26.54 -35.56 21.25
N GLU A 716 -27.77 -35.05 21.28
CA GLU A 716 -28.44 -34.57 20.07
C GLU A 716 -27.79 -33.29 19.51
N ALA A 717 -27.37 -32.36 20.38
CA ALA A 717 -26.63 -31.17 19.97
C ALA A 717 -25.25 -31.54 19.42
N ALA A 718 -24.56 -32.50 20.05
CA ALA A 718 -23.28 -33.02 19.56
C ALA A 718 -23.42 -33.67 18.17
N ALA A 719 -24.50 -34.42 17.90
CA ALA A 719 -24.74 -34.97 16.56
C ALA A 719 -24.92 -33.89 15.49
N VAL A 720 -25.68 -32.82 15.78
CA VAL A 720 -25.88 -31.71 14.83
C VAL A 720 -24.59 -30.93 14.59
N VAL A 721 -23.77 -30.72 15.63
CA VAL A 721 -22.44 -30.12 15.49
C VAL A 721 -21.51 -31.05 14.69
N GLY A 722 -21.55 -32.35 14.94
CA GLY A 722 -20.79 -33.36 14.20
C GLY A 722 -21.13 -33.37 12.70
N ASP A 723 -22.41 -33.25 12.35
CA ASP A 723 -22.87 -33.11 10.96
C ASP A 723 -22.25 -31.86 10.29
N ALA A 724 -22.06 -30.76 11.03
CA ALA A 724 -21.46 -29.52 10.53
C ALA A 724 -19.92 -29.58 10.43
N LEU A 725 -19.27 -30.42 11.24
CA LEU A 725 -17.83 -30.67 11.20
C LEU A 725 -17.44 -31.68 10.09
N GLY A 726 -18.32 -32.65 9.76
CA GLY A 726 -18.06 -33.73 8.80
C GLY A 726 -18.40 -33.46 7.32
N SER A 727 -18.51 -32.20 6.89
CA SER A 727 -18.73 -31.86 5.46
C SER A 727 -17.41 -31.84 4.66
N ASP A 728 -17.47 -32.12 3.35
CA ASP A 728 -16.29 -32.16 2.46
C ASP A 728 -15.47 -30.84 2.57
N PRO A 729 -14.21 -30.90 3.04
CA PRO A 729 -13.34 -29.74 3.16
C PRO A 729 -13.19 -28.94 1.85
N LEU A 730 -13.22 -29.62 0.70
CA LEU A 730 -13.10 -29.00 -0.62
C LEU A 730 -14.34 -28.17 -0.99
N GLU A 731 -15.56 -28.65 -0.65
CA GLU A 731 -16.81 -27.91 -0.86
C GLU A 731 -17.01 -26.79 0.17
N ASN A 732 -16.59 -27.02 1.42
CA ASN A 732 -16.68 -26.04 2.51
C ASN A 732 -15.83 -24.80 2.27
N ALA A 733 -14.66 -24.98 1.64
CA ALA A 733 -13.76 -23.90 1.32
C ALA A 733 -14.29 -23.01 0.16
N LEU A 734 -15.36 -23.41 -0.53
CA LEU A 734 -15.90 -22.64 -1.65
C LEU A 734 -16.68 -21.40 -1.18
N PRO A 735 -16.36 -20.21 -1.71
CA PRO A 735 -17.11 -18.99 -1.42
C PRO A 735 -18.54 -19.04 -1.97
N ALA A 736 -19.35 -18.05 -1.58
CA ALA A 736 -20.70 -17.88 -2.14
C ALA A 736 -20.68 -17.52 -3.64
N LYS A 737 -19.69 -16.74 -4.07
CA LYS A 737 -19.39 -16.44 -5.47
C LYS A 737 -17.95 -16.83 -5.76
N LEU A 738 -17.72 -17.66 -6.77
CA LEU A 738 -16.38 -18.04 -7.21
C LEU A 738 -15.62 -16.82 -7.76
N PRO A 739 -14.28 -16.78 -7.59
CA PRO A 739 -13.45 -15.76 -8.21
C PRO A 739 -13.55 -15.87 -9.74
N GLU A 740 -13.54 -14.72 -10.41
CA GLU A 740 -13.44 -14.66 -11.87
C GLU A 740 -11.98 -14.93 -12.27
N PHE A 741 -11.79 -15.61 -13.41
CA PHE A 741 -10.45 -15.85 -13.93
C PHE A 741 -9.78 -14.51 -14.29
N PRO A 742 -8.49 -14.28 -13.97
CA PRO A 742 -7.91 -12.95 -14.14
C PRO A 742 -7.64 -12.62 -15.61
N ASP A 743 -8.15 -11.46 -16.06
CA ASP A 743 -7.95 -11.00 -17.44
C ASP A 743 -6.48 -10.74 -17.81
N TRP A 744 -5.63 -10.50 -16.80
CA TRP A 744 -4.19 -10.28 -16.98
C TRP A 744 -3.41 -11.58 -17.17
N LEU A 745 -3.97 -12.74 -16.81
CA LEU A 745 -3.28 -14.02 -16.91
C LEU A 745 -3.71 -14.78 -18.17
N ARG A 746 -2.74 -15.37 -18.87
CA ARG A 746 -2.95 -16.21 -20.05
C ARG A 746 -2.24 -17.55 -19.85
N PRO A 747 -2.96 -18.62 -19.46
CA PRO A 747 -2.36 -19.94 -19.26
C PRO A 747 -1.51 -20.43 -20.44
N GLU A 748 -1.85 -20.00 -21.66
CA GLU A 748 -1.27 -20.44 -22.92
C GLU A 748 0.18 -19.94 -23.12
N VAL A 749 0.59 -18.89 -22.39
CA VAL A 749 1.93 -18.29 -22.48
C VAL A 749 2.81 -18.58 -21.26
N LEU A 750 2.27 -19.26 -20.24
CA LEU A 750 3.03 -19.62 -19.04
C LEU A 750 3.95 -20.82 -19.32
N PRO A 751 5.04 -20.97 -18.55
CA PRO A 751 5.84 -22.19 -18.56
C PRO A 751 4.96 -23.43 -18.35
N GLN A 752 5.12 -24.43 -19.21
CA GLN A 752 4.34 -25.67 -19.11
C GLN A 752 4.70 -26.44 -17.84
N LEU A 753 3.69 -26.69 -17.00
CA LEU A 753 3.79 -27.56 -15.83
C LEU A 753 3.89 -29.01 -16.26
N GLN A 754 4.90 -29.74 -15.80
CA GLN A 754 5.10 -31.14 -16.16
C GLN A 754 4.83 -32.06 -14.98
N LEU A 755 4.32 -33.26 -15.27
CA LEU A 755 4.19 -34.30 -14.26
C LEU A 755 5.58 -34.82 -13.82
N ALA A 756 5.72 -35.14 -12.54
CA ALA A 756 6.99 -35.59 -11.96
C ALA A 756 7.46 -36.94 -12.54
N ASP A 757 6.53 -37.77 -13.03
CA ASP A 757 6.78 -39.08 -13.64
C ASP A 757 7.12 -39.02 -15.14
N GLY A 758 7.13 -37.83 -15.74
CA GLY A 758 7.39 -37.65 -17.16
C GLY A 758 6.17 -37.88 -18.06
N GLY A 759 4.95 -37.97 -17.52
CA GLY A 759 3.69 -38.20 -18.25
C GLY A 759 3.20 -37.06 -19.14
N GLY A 760 4.02 -36.03 -19.39
CA GLY A 760 3.69 -34.89 -20.25
C GLY A 760 3.38 -33.59 -19.48
N ALA A 761 2.91 -32.58 -20.21
CA ALA A 761 2.55 -31.27 -19.66
C ALA A 761 1.06 -31.22 -19.25
N LEU A 762 0.70 -30.45 -18.23
CA LEU A 762 -0.69 -30.22 -17.89
C LEU A 762 -1.45 -29.56 -19.06
N PRO A 763 -2.65 -30.07 -19.42
CA PRO A 763 -3.55 -29.38 -20.34
C PRO A 763 -3.96 -27.99 -19.82
N VAL A 764 -4.27 -27.05 -20.72
CA VAL A 764 -4.69 -25.68 -20.37
C VAL A 764 -5.90 -25.66 -19.42
N SER A 765 -6.83 -26.59 -19.55
CA SER A 765 -7.99 -26.74 -18.66
C SER A 765 -7.58 -27.08 -17.22
N ALA A 766 -6.62 -27.99 -17.03
CA ALA A 766 -6.08 -28.34 -15.72
C ALA A 766 -5.31 -27.16 -15.10
N VAL A 767 -4.56 -26.40 -15.90
CA VAL A 767 -3.90 -25.17 -15.44
C VAL A 767 -4.92 -24.14 -14.95
N ARG A 768 -6.06 -23.99 -15.65
CA ARG A 768 -7.15 -23.10 -15.21
C ARG A 768 -7.72 -23.55 -13.85
N HIS A 769 -7.95 -24.84 -13.65
CA HIS A 769 -8.41 -25.37 -12.36
C HIS A 769 -7.38 -25.13 -11.25
N LEU A 770 -6.09 -25.33 -11.52
CA LEU A 770 -5.02 -25.04 -10.57
C LEU A 770 -4.99 -23.56 -10.17
N VAL A 771 -5.10 -22.65 -11.15
CA VAL A 771 -5.19 -21.20 -10.88
C VAL A 771 -6.41 -20.87 -10.04
N THR A 772 -7.58 -21.45 -10.32
CA THR A 772 -8.77 -21.26 -9.48
C THR A 772 -8.53 -21.76 -8.05
N ALA A 773 -7.88 -22.91 -7.85
CA ALA A 773 -7.50 -23.38 -6.52
C ALA A 773 -6.59 -22.38 -5.78
N LEU A 774 -5.61 -21.80 -6.48
CA LEU A 774 -4.73 -20.76 -5.93
C LEU A 774 -5.52 -19.48 -5.55
N GLN A 775 -6.48 -19.05 -6.37
CA GLN A 775 -7.36 -17.91 -6.07
C GLN A 775 -8.23 -18.13 -4.83
N LEU A 776 -8.60 -19.38 -4.54
CA LEU A 776 -9.38 -19.78 -3.37
C LEU A 776 -8.53 -19.84 -2.10
N GLY A 777 -7.23 -20.10 -2.23
CA GLY A 777 -6.28 -20.18 -1.13
C GLY A 777 -5.90 -18.83 -0.52
N ARG A 778 -5.44 -18.88 0.74
CA ARG A 778 -4.90 -17.73 1.50
C ARG A 778 -3.52 -18.08 2.06
N PRO A 779 -2.67 -17.09 2.43
CA PRO A 779 -1.29 -17.33 2.88
C PRO A 779 -1.12 -18.35 4.01
N ARG A 780 -2.08 -18.40 4.94
CA ARG A 780 -2.07 -19.31 6.10
C ARG A 780 -3.16 -20.38 6.04
N GLU A 781 -3.93 -20.39 4.96
CA GLU A 781 -5.03 -21.33 4.73
C GLU A 781 -5.08 -21.64 3.24
N PRO A 782 -4.14 -22.47 2.72
CA PRO A 782 -4.19 -22.90 1.34
C PRO A 782 -5.49 -23.67 1.08
N TYR A 783 -5.95 -23.67 -0.17
CA TYR A 783 -7.10 -24.47 -0.54
C TYR A 783 -6.77 -25.96 -0.32
N PRO A 784 -7.61 -26.76 0.36
CA PRO A 784 -7.21 -28.10 0.84
C PRO A 784 -6.70 -29.05 -0.24
N GLY A 785 -7.21 -28.95 -1.47
CA GLY A 785 -6.78 -29.81 -2.58
C GLY A 785 -5.45 -29.42 -3.23
N LEU A 786 -4.88 -28.27 -2.89
CA LEU A 786 -3.69 -27.73 -3.56
C LEU A 786 -2.42 -28.56 -3.27
N ALA A 787 -2.30 -29.12 -2.06
CA ALA A 787 -1.14 -29.93 -1.67
C ALA A 787 -1.02 -31.19 -2.54
N ALA A 788 -2.11 -31.95 -2.69
CA ALA A 788 -2.15 -33.14 -3.55
C ALA A 788 -1.91 -32.81 -5.04
N ALA A 789 -2.34 -31.63 -5.49
CA ALA A 789 -2.05 -31.18 -6.86
C ALA A 789 -0.58 -30.76 -7.05
N ALA A 790 0.09 -30.27 -6.01
CA ALA A 790 1.51 -29.90 -6.08
C ALA A 790 2.43 -31.13 -6.10
N GLU A 791 2.08 -32.20 -5.38
CA GLU A 791 2.89 -33.43 -5.28
C GLU A 791 3.10 -34.16 -6.62
N VAL A 792 2.15 -34.07 -7.55
CA VAL A 792 2.26 -34.73 -8.87
C VAL A 792 3.08 -33.93 -9.88
N LEU A 793 3.47 -32.69 -9.54
CA LEU A 793 4.17 -31.78 -10.44
C LEU A 793 5.69 -31.87 -10.23
N ARG A 794 6.43 -31.74 -11.33
CA ARG A 794 7.89 -31.64 -11.28
C ARG A 794 8.28 -30.29 -10.70
N ALA A 795 9.02 -30.31 -9.58
CA ALA A 795 9.29 -29.14 -8.75
C ALA A 795 9.93 -27.96 -9.50
N ASP A 796 10.87 -28.21 -10.41
CA ASP A 796 11.52 -27.17 -11.22
C ASP A 796 10.53 -26.43 -12.14
N THR A 797 9.60 -27.16 -12.77
CA THR A 797 8.55 -26.57 -13.60
C THR A 797 7.49 -25.86 -12.77
N ALA A 798 7.19 -26.35 -11.56
CA ALA A 798 6.27 -25.71 -10.64
C ALA A 798 6.82 -24.35 -10.17
N ALA A 799 8.09 -24.28 -9.79
CA ALA A 799 8.77 -23.05 -9.41
C ALA A 799 8.83 -22.05 -10.57
N ALA A 800 9.17 -22.50 -11.79
CA ALA A 800 9.17 -21.65 -12.98
C ALA A 800 7.77 -21.10 -13.30
N PHE A 801 6.73 -21.93 -13.20
CA PHE A 801 5.34 -21.52 -13.37
C PHE A 801 4.90 -20.52 -12.31
N GLY A 802 5.16 -20.80 -11.02
CA GLY A 802 4.84 -19.92 -9.91
C GLY A 802 5.50 -18.55 -10.06
N TRP A 803 6.78 -18.52 -10.44
CA TRP A 803 7.48 -17.28 -10.75
C TRP A 803 6.85 -16.52 -11.92
N ALA A 804 6.48 -17.21 -13.00
CA ALA A 804 5.86 -16.58 -14.16
C ALA A 804 4.48 -15.97 -13.82
N VAL A 805 3.66 -16.67 -13.03
CA VAL A 805 2.37 -16.14 -12.55
C VAL A 805 2.57 -14.89 -11.69
N PHE A 806 3.52 -14.92 -10.75
CA PHE A 806 3.90 -13.77 -9.94
C PHE A 806 4.39 -12.60 -10.81
N GLU A 807 5.20 -12.89 -11.82
CA GLU A 807 5.74 -11.87 -12.72
C GLU A 807 4.62 -11.23 -13.54
N GLU A 808 3.73 -12.00 -14.17
CA GLU A 808 2.56 -11.46 -14.90
C GLU A 808 1.69 -10.57 -14.00
N TRP A 809 1.44 -10.99 -12.76
CA TRP A 809 0.73 -10.17 -11.78
C TRP A 809 1.47 -8.86 -11.44
N TRP A 810 2.80 -8.93 -11.28
CA TRP A 810 3.63 -7.76 -11.03
C TRP A 810 3.68 -6.82 -12.24
N GLN A 811 3.71 -7.36 -13.46
CA GLN A 811 3.65 -6.60 -14.70
C GLN A 811 2.30 -5.90 -14.87
N ALA A 812 1.20 -6.56 -14.47
CA ALA A 812 -0.15 -6.01 -14.45
C ALA A 812 -0.39 -4.92 -13.37
N GLY A 813 0.65 -4.48 -12.66
CA GLY A 813 0.55 -3.42 -11.65
C GLY A 813 0.11 -3.93 -10.27
N MET A 814 0.29 -5.22 -9.98
CA MET A 814 -0.06 -5.87 -8.72
C MET A 814 -1.52 -5.65 -8.27
N PRO A 815 -2.54 -5.97 -9.11
CA PRO A 815 -3.94 -5.76 -8.76
C PRO A 815 -4.28 -6.25 -7.34
N SER A 816 -4.93 -5.38 -6.55
CA SER A 816 -5.11 -5.61 -5.10
C SER A 816 -5.86 -6.91 -4.79
N LYS A 817 -6.88 -7.22 -5.60
CA LYS A 817 -7.73 -8.42 -5.51
C LYS A 817 -6.99 -9.74 -5.80
N ASP A 818 -5.85 -9.68 -6.48
CA ASP A 818 -5.12 -10.85 -6.99
C ASP A 818 -3.80 -11.12 -6.25
N GLY A 819 -3.70 -10.73 -4.97
CA GLY A 819 -2.49 -10.99 -4.15
C GLY A 819 -2.11 -12.47 -4.02
N TRP A 820 -3.04 -13.38 -4.33
CA TRP A 820 -2.79 -14.83 -4.40
C TRP A 820 -1.62 -15.20 -5.33
N ALA A 821 -1.33 -14.39 -6.36
CA ALA A 821 -0.21 -14.64 -7.27
C ALA A 821 1.17 -14.53 -6.57
N LEU A 822 1.32 -13.61 -5.62
CA LEU A 822 2.50 -13.55 -4.75
C LEU A 822 2.53 -14.75 -3.81
N HIS A 823 1.39 -15.11 -3.24
CA HIS A 823 1.29 -16.23 -2.28
C HIS A 823 1.53 -17.61 -2.90
N ALA A 824 1.25 -17.77 -4.19
CA ALA A 824 1.53 -19.01 -4.93
C ALA A 824 3.02 -19.39 -4.89
N LEU A 825 3.92 -18.41 -4.77
CA LEU A 825 5.35 -18.65 -4.59
C LEU A 825 5.65 -19.39 -3.29
N GLY A 826 4.80 -19.31 -2.26
CA GLY A 826 4.99 -20.05 -1.02
C GLY A 826 4.86 -21.55 -1.20
N GLY A 827 3.95 -22.01 -2.07
CA GLY A 827 3.70 -23.43 -2.32
C GLY A 827 4.48 -24.03 -3.49
N PHE A 828 4.88 -23.21 -4.47
CA PHE A 828 5.64 -23.67 -5.65
C PHE A 828 7.09 -23.19 -5.69
N GLY A 829 7.46 -22.23 -4.85
CA GLY A 829 8.79 -21.64 -4.88
C GLY A 829 9.88 -22.55 -4.32
N ASP A 830 11.10 -22.27 -4.77
CA ASP A 830 12.34 -22.95 -4.40
C ASP A 830 13.40 -21.94 -3.92
N ASP A 831 14.64 -22.42 -3.74
CA ASP A 831 15.76 -21.57 -3.33
C ASP A 831 16.09 -20.45 -4.34
N ASP A 832 15.89 -20.67 -5.64
CA ASP A 832 16.03 -19.62 -6.66
C ASP A 832 14.95 -18.55 -6.49
N THR A 833 13.70 -18.98 -6.27
CA THR A 833 12.56 -18.10 -5.99
C THR A 833 12.83 -17.22 -4.78
N ALA A 834 13.34 -17.79 -3.68
CA ALA A 834 13.70 -17.05 -2.47
C ALA A 834 14.81 -16.00 -2.74
N ARG A 835 15.87 -16.39 -3.46
CA ARG A 835 16.98 -15.49 -3.83
C ARG A 835 16.53 -14.33 -4.72
N ARG A 836 15.55 -14.55 -5.61
CA ARG A 836 15.02 -13.53 -6.52
C ARG A 836 13.97 -12.64 -5.85
N LEU A 837 13.16 -13.18 -4.95
CA LEU A 837 12.13 -12.43 -4.24
C LEU A 837 12.72 -11.46 -3.21
N ALA A 838 13.72 -11.89 -2.43
CA ALA A 838 14.24 -11.09 -1.32
C ALA A 838 14.75 -9.68 -1.69
N PRO A 839 15.48 -9.46 -2.81
CA PRO A 839 15.82 -8.12 -3.28
C PRO A 839 14.58 -7.25 -3.57
N LEU A 840 13.54 -7.82 -4.20
CA LEU A 840 12.30 -7.09 -4.50
C LEU A 840 11.60 -6.61 -3.22
N LEU A 841 11.53 -7.47 -2.19
CA LEU A 841 10.93 -7.12 -0.90
C LEU A 841 11.66 -5.96 -0.21
N ARG A 842 12.98 -5.86 -0.38
CA ARG A 842 13.79 -4.76 0.19
C ARG A 842 13.53 -3.42 -0.54
N GLU A 843 13.12 -3.45 -1.79
CA GLU A 843 12.90 -2.25 -2.62
C GLU A 843 11.46 -1.74 -2.58
N TRP A 844 10.47 -2.64 -2.51
CA TRP A 844 9.04 -2.32 -2.57
C TRP A 844 8.54 -1.25 -1.60
N PRO A 845 8.98 -1.18 -0.33
CA PRO A 845 8.55 -0.09 0.56
C PRO A 845 8.95 1.29 0.02
N GLY A 846 10.08 1.41 -0.68
CA GLY A 846 10.50 2.66 -1.33
C GLY A 846 9.72 3.01 -2.60
N GLN A 847 8.96 2.04 -3.14
CA GLN A 847 8.11 2.19 -4.33
C GLN A 847 6.61 2.30 -3.97
N GLY A 848 6.29 2.49 -2.68
CA GLY A 848 4.91 2.58 -2.19
C GLY A 848 4.18 1.23 -2.03
N ALA A 849 4.87 0.10 -2.16
CA ALA A 849 4.29 -1.25 -2.08
C ALA A 849 4.58 -1.94 -0.72
N HIS A 850 4.47 -1.20 0.39
CA HIS A 850 4.83 -1.69 1.72
C HIS A 850 4.06 -2.95 2.16
N GLN A 851 2.74 -2.99 1.95
CA GLN A 851 1.91 -4.15 2.30
C GLN A 851 2.32 -5.41 1.54
N ARG A 852 2.70 -5.28 0.26
CA ARG A 852 3.21 -6.42 -0.54
C ARG A 852 4.55 -6.92 -0.04
N ALA A 853 5.41 -6.01 0.45
CA ALA A 853 6.66 -6.41 1.05
C ALA A 853 6.44 -7.24 2.32
N VAL A 854 5.47 -6.86 3.15
CA VAL A 854 5.08 -7.63 4.34
C VAL A 854 4.50 -9.00 3.96
N GLU A 855 3.56 -9.05 3.00
CA GLU A 855 3.00 -10.30 2.47
C GLU A 855 4.09 -11.22 1.89
N GLY A 856 5.13 -10.66 1.26
CA GLY A 856 6.27 -11.41 0.74
C GLY A 856 7.14 -12.05 1.84
N LEU A 857 7.11 -11.53 3.07
CA LEU A 857 7.78 -12.18 4.21
C LEU A 857 7.05 -13.47 4.60
N ASP A 858 5.71 -13.47 4.59
CA ASP A 858 4.92 -14.70 4.79
C ASP A 858 5.23 -15.74 3.69
N VAL A 859 5.50 -15.28 2.45
CA VAL A 859 5.90 -16.16 1.35
C VAL A 859 7.26 -16.81 1.59
N LEU A 860 8.27 -16.04 2.02
CA LEU A 860 9.59 -16.61 2.35
C LEU A 860 9.49 -17.62 3.50
N ALA A 861 8.67 -17.34 4.50
CA ALA A 861 8.38 -18.26 5.59
C ALA A 861 7.69 -19.54 5.08
N ALA A 862 6.75 -19.42 4.14
CA ALA A 862 6.00 -20.55 3.57
C ALA A 862 6.85 -21.46 2.67
N ILE A 863 7.83 -20.91 1.93
CA ILE A 863 8.80 -21.72 1.16
C ILE A 863 9.57 -22.65 2.10
N GLY A 864 9.92 -22.18 3.30
CA GLY A 864 10.38 -23.01 4.40
C GLY A 864 11.77 -23.64 4.25
N THR A 865 12.51 -23.39 3.16
CA THR A 865 13.89 -23.87 2.99
C THR A 865 14.87 -23.03 3.81
N ASP A 866 16.03 -23.61 4.18
CA ASP A 866 17.10 -22.88 4.91
C ASP A 866 17.53 -21.62 4.16
N THR A 867 17.61 -21.67 2.82
CA THR A 867 17.89 -20.51 1.99
C THR A 867 16.81 -19.43 2.13
N ALA A 868 15.52 -19.80 2.16
CA ALA A 868 14.42 -18.85 2.31
C ALA A 868 14.41 -18.21 3.71
N LEU A 869 14.62 -19.01 4.76
CA LEU A 869 14.73 -18.52 6.14
C LEU A 869 15.96 -17.62 6.33
N MET A 870 17.09 -17.95 5.70
CA MET A 870 18.28 -17.08 5.66
C MET A 870 17.98 -15.74 4.98
N GLN A 871 17.24 -15.71 3.85
CA GLN A 871 16.85 -14.47 3.20
C GLN A 871 15.91 -13.63 4.09
N LEU A 872 14.94 -14.28 4.74
CA LEU A 872 14.01 -13.64 5.68
C LEU A 872 14.76 -13.04 6.87
N HIS A 873 15.67 -13.80 7.48
CA HIS A 873 16.52 -13.33 8.58
C HIS A 873 17.39 -12.14 8.13
N GLY A 874 18.00 -12.21 6.94
CA GLY A 874 18.76 -11.10 6.38
C GLY A 874 17.94 -9.82 6.16
N ILE A 875 16.63 -9.94 5.85
CA ILE A 875 15.72 -8.79 5.80
C ILE A 875 15.45 -8.25 7.21
N ALA A 876 15.19 -9.12 8.18
CA ALA A 876 14.94 -8.79 9.58
C ALA A 876 16.11 -8.01 10.23
N GLN A 877 17.35 -8.23 9.76
CA GLN A 877 18.51 -7.53 10.30
C GLN A 877 18.81 -6.19 9.60
N ARG A 878 18.69 -6.13 8.27
CA ARG A 878 19.40 -5.10 7.46
C ARG A 878 18.51 -4.12 6.71
N VAL A 879 17.21 -4.38 6.62
CA VAL A 879 16.37 -3.48 5.82
C VAL A 879 16.24 -2.12 6.50
N LYS A 880 16.43 -1.05 5.72
CA LYS A 880 16.33 0.35 6.20
C LYS A 880 14.90 0.76 6.61
N PHE A 881 13.90 0.01 6.17
CA PHE A 881 12.49 0.31 6.41
C PHE A 881 12.03 -0.30 7.74
N LYS A 882 11.91 0.54 8.79
CA LYS A 882 11.59 0.12 10.17
C LYS A 882 10.38 -0.82 10.27
N ALA A 883 9.26 -0.48 9.63
CA ALA A 883 8.04 -1.29 9.69
C ALA A 883 8.22 -2.69 9.06
N LEU A 884 8.96 -2.79 7.95
CA LEU A 884 9.24 -4.09 7.33
C LEU A 884 10.22 -4.90 8.18
N LYS A 885 11.21 -4.22 8.77
CA LYS A 885 12.17 -4.83 9.71
C LYS A 885 11.44 -5.47 10.90
N ALA A 886 10.56 -4.72 11.55
CA ALA A 886 9.77 -5.19 12.69
C ALA A 886 8.91 -6.41 12.32
N ARG A 887 8.20 -6.37 11.17
CA ARG A 887 7.40 -7.51 10.70
C ARG A 887 8.24 -8.75 10.37
N ALA A 888 9.44 -8.56 9.81
CA ALA A 888 10.35 -9.67 9.56
C ALA A 888 10.92 -10.26 10.86
N GLN A 889 11.19 -9.42 11.86
CA GLN A 889 11.61 -9.87 13.19
C GLN A 889 10.49 -10.66 13.90
N GLU A 890 9.25 -10.15 13.88
CA GLU A 890 8.08 -10.87 14.40
C GLU A 890 7.95 -12.27 13.76
N LYS A 891 8.09 -12.36 12.44
CA LYS A 891 8.03 -13.63 11.71
C LYS A 891 9.15 -14.60 12.09
N ILE A 892 10.37 -14.11 12.24
CA ILE A 892 11.49 -14.94 12.70
C ILE A 892 11.24 -15.43 14.13
N SER A 893 10.71 -14.59 15.02
CA SER A 893 10.33 -15.00 16.38
C SER A 893 9.25 -16.07 16.37
N GLU A 894 8.19 -15.91 15.58
CA GLU A 894 7.11 -16.91 15.46
C GLU A 894 7.66 -18.27 14.95
N ILE A 895 8.56 -18.26 13.96
CA ILE A 895 9.18 -19.48 13.43
C ILE A 895 10.12 -20.10 14.47
N ALA A 896 10.87 -19.28 15.21
CA ALA A 896 11.76 -19.75 16.25
C ALA A 896 10.98 -20.38 17.41
N GLU A 897 9.92 -19.72 17.89
CA GLU A 897 9.01 -20.24 18.93
C GLU A 897 8.38 -21.57 18.51
N ALA A 898 7.94 -21.69 17.25
CA ALA A 898 7.39 -22.95 16.72
C ALA A 898 8.41 -24.10 16.67
N LEU A 899 9.71 -23.78 16.74
CA LEU A 899 10.83 -24.74 16.77
C LEU A 899 11.46 -24.88 18.16
N ASP A 900 10.86 -24.29 19.20
CA ASP A 900 11.43 -24.20 20.56
C ASP A 900 12.82 -23.54 20.61
N LEU A 901 13.02 -22.52 19.76
CA LEU A 901 14.25 -21.74 19.66
C LEU A 901 13.99 -20.26 19.92
N THR A 902 15.02 -19.56 20.37
CA THR A 902 15.05 -18.10 20.28
C THR A 902 15.40 -17.65 18.85
N ALA A 903 15.03 -16.42 18.47
CA ALA A 903 15.39 -15.85 17.17
C ALA A 903 16.91 -15.86 16.90
N GLU A 904 17.72 -15.71 17.95
CA GLU A 904 19.19 -15.79 17.84
C GLU A 904 19.70 -17.22 17.68
N GLN A 905 19.12 -18.20 18.37
CA GLN A 905 19.46 -19.62 18.16
C GLN A 905 19.08 -20.08 16.74
N LEU A 906 17.93 -19.63 16.22
CA LEU A 906 17.56 -19.88 14.83
C LEU A 906 18.59 -19.24 13.88
N GLY A 907 19.00 -18.00 14.14
CA GLY A 907 20.05 -17.33 13.35
C GLY A 907 21.40 -18.05 13.38
N ASP A 908 21.78 -18.67 14.50
CA ASP A 908 23.02 -19.47 14.63
C ASP A 908 22.95 -20.76 13.78
N ARG A 909 21.76 -21.34 13.61
CA ARG A 909 21.55 -22.57 12.80
C ARG A 909 21.40 -22.30 11.30
N LEU A 910 20.98 -21.10 10.92
CA LEU A 910 20.74 -20.71 9.52
C LEU A 910 22.01 -20.27 8.77
N VAL A 911 23.20 -20.39 9.38
CA VAL A 911 24.45 -20.05 8.71
C VAL A 911 24.82 -21.17 7.74
N PRO A 912 24.94 -20.90 6.42
CA PRO A 912 25.26 -21.94 5.45
C PRO A 912 26.77 -22.27 5.44
N ASP A 913 27.10 -23.52 5.17
CA ASP A 913 28.48 -23.99 4.97
C ASP A 913 29.12 -23.47 3.67
N LEU A 914 28.32 -22.93 2.74
CA LEU A 914 28.74 -22.38 1.44
C LEU A 914 29.53 -23.36 0.54
N GLY A 915 29.39 -24.67 0.79
CA GLY A 915 30.14 -25.71 0.09
C GLY A 915 31.63 -25.72 0.43
N LEU A 916 31.97 -25.25 1.63
CA LEU A 916 33.29 -25.42 2.24
C LEU A 916 33.42 -26.83 2.83
N ASP A 917 34.64 -27.34 2.84
CA ASP A 917 35.00 -28.59 3.52
C ASP A 917 35.20 -28.37 5.04
N GLU A 918 35.52 -29.46 5.75
CA GLU A 918 35.73 -29.43 7.20
C GLU A 918 36.86 -28.48 7.62
N ASP A 919 37.84 -28.20 6.77
CA ASP A 919 38.95 -27.26 7.05
C ASP A 919 38.56 -25.79 6.78
N GLY A 920 37.34 -25.55 6.29
CA GLY A 920 36.86 -24.22 5.91
C GLY A 920 37.39 -23.75 4.56
N THR A 921 37.79 -24.68 3.68
CA THR A 921 38.32 -24.37 2.35
C THR A 921 37.42 -24.92 1.25
N THR A 922 37.65 -24.48 0.01
CA THR A 922 37.01 -25.10 -1.15
C THR A 922 37.93 -25.03 -2.36
N VAL A 923 37.84 -26.01 -3.24
CA VAL A 923 38.69 -26.12 -4.43
C VAL A 923 37.94 -25.62 -5.66
N ILE A 924 38.57 -24.67 -6.36
CA ILE A 924 38.13 -24.17 -7.67
C ILE A 924 38.99 -24.86 -8.73
N ASP A 925 38.35 -25.61 -9.61
CA ASP A 925 39.02 -26.38 -10.65
C ASP A 925 38.90 -25.69 -12.02
N TYR A 926 40.02 -25.46 -12.70
CA TYR A 926 40.06 -24.98 -14.10
C TYR A 926 40.42 -26.12 -15.08
N GLY A 927 40.45 -27.36 -14.61
CA GLY A 927 40.82 -28.58 -15.33
C GLY A 927 42.33 -28.83 -15.34
N THR A 928 43.12 -27.85 -15.79
CA THR A 928 44.60 -28.00 -15.84
C THR A 928 45.33 -27.52 -14.59
N ARG A 929 44.63 -26.79 -13.73
CA ARG A 929 45.14 -26.24 -12.47
C ARG A 929 43.99 -26.03 -11.51
N THR A 930 44.24 -26.27 -10.23
CA THR A 930 43.30 -26.07 -9.14
C THR A 930 43.75 -24.92 -8.26
N PHE A 931 42.80 -24.32 -7.56
CA PHE A 931 43.03 -23.25 -6.62
C PHE A 931 42.27 -23.52 -5.33
N THR A 932 42.91 -23.33 -4.18
CA THR A 932 42.27 -23.51 -2.87
C THR A 932 41.85 -22.14 -2.33
N VAL A 933 40.58 -21.99 -1.98
CA VAL A 933 40.02 -20.79 -1.37
C VAL A 933 40.16 -20.88 0.14
N GLY A 934 40.66 -19.82 0.79
CA GLY A 934 40.71 -19.69 2.24
C GLY A 934 40.25 -18.29 2.70
N PHE A 935 40.14 -18.08 4.01
CA PHE A 935 39.54 -16.87 4.60
C PHE A 935 40.48 -16.16 5.57
N ASP A 936 40.47 -14.82 5.54
CA ASP A 936 41.20 -13.98 6.48
C ASP A 936 40.41 -13.65 7.76
N GLU A 937 40.94 -12.76 8.60
CA GLU A 937 40.36 -12.36 9.88
C GLU A 937 39.00 -11.66 9.80
N GLN A 938 38.63 -11.10 8.64
CA GLN A 938 37.29 -10.56 8.39
C GLN A 938 36.48 -11.46 7.45
N LEU A 939 36.87 -12.73 7.37
CA LEU A 939 36.36 -13.74 6.43
C LEU A 939 36.43 -13.29 4.98
N ARG A 940 37.41 -12.46 4.58
CA ARG A 940 37.57 -12.12 3.17
C ARG A 940 38.25 -13.29 2.47
N PRO A 941 37.65 -13.80 1.37
CA PRO A 941 38.22 -14.92 0.65
C PRO A 941 39.52 -14.51 -0.08
N TYR A 942 40.53 -15.35 0.05
CA TYR A 942 41.76 -15.33 -0.75
C TYR A 942 41.94 -16.68 -1.43
N VAL A 943 42.87 -16.74 -2.38
CA VAL A 943 43.10 -17.93 -3.21
C VAL A 943 44.57 -18.33 -3.13
N LEU A 944 44.85 -19.62 -2.95
CA LEU A 944 46.16 -20.24 -3.07
C LEU A 944 46.24 -20.94 -4.42
N ASP A 945 47.33 -20.72 -5.17
CA ASP A 945 47.62 -21.54 -6.34
C ASP A 945 48.28 -22.87 -5.95
N ALA A 946 48.54 -23.74 -6.94
CA ALA A 946 49.15 -25.05 -6.73
C ALA A 946 50.53 -25.01 -6.06
N ASP A 947 51.22 -23.85 -6.10
CA ASP A 947 52.51 -23.63 -5.43
C ASP A 947 52.34 -23.06 -4.01
N GLY A 948 51.10 -22.93 -3.52
CA GLY A 948 50.77 -22.36 -2.20
C GLY A 948 50.85 -20.83 -2.14
N LYS A 949 50.96 -20.13 -3.27
CA LYS A 949 51.10 -18.67 -3.28
C LYS A 949 49.75 -17.97 -3.16
N ARG A 950 49.62 -17.11 -2.15
CA ARG A 950 48.40 -16.32 -1.87
C ARG A 950 48.13 -15.23 -2.91
N ARG A 951 46.90 -15.16 -3.38
CA ARG A 951 46.36 -14.20 -4.35
C ARG A 951 45.03 -13.63 -3.86
N LYS A 952 44.75 -12.38 -4.24
CA LYS A 952 43.49 -11.68 -3.89
C LYS A 952 42.29 -12.08 -4.74
N ASP A 953 42.53 -12.69 -5.89
CA ASP A 953 41.47 -13.10 -6.82
C ASP A 953 41.90 -14.28 -7.70
N LEU A 954 40.92 -14.95 -8.30
CA LEU A 954 41.15 -15.97 -9.30
C LEU A 954 41.74 -15.36 -10.58
N PRO A 955 42.75 -16.01 -11.20
CA PRO A 955 43.23 -15.59 -12.51
C PRO A 955 42.14 -15.80 -13.58
N ALA A 956 42.22 -15.03 -14.67
CA ALA A 956 41.35 -15.24 -15.83
C ALA A 956 41.62 -16.63 -16.44
N PRO A 957 40.57 -17.32 -16.95
CA PRO A 957 40.75 -18.57 -17.70
C PRO A 957 41.70 -18.36 -18.89
N GLY A 958 42.72 -19.20 -19.00
CA GLY A 958 43.69 -19.21 -20.09
C GLY A 958 43.31 -20.15 -21.23
N ALA A 959 44.05 -20.11 -22.34
CA ALA A 959 43.77 -20.92 -23.53
C ALA A 959 43.91 -22.45 -23.33
N ARG A 960 44.57 -22.88 -22.24
CA ARG A 960 44.75 -24.29 -21.86
C ARG A 960 43.77 -24.74 -20.78
N ASP A 961 43.04 -23.82 -20.15
CA ASP A 961 42.03 -24.16 -19.16
C ASP A 961 40.76 -24.68 -19.87
N ASP A 962 39.94 -25.44 -19.14
CA ASP A 962 38.69 -25.97 -19.67
C ASP A 962 37.71 -24.84 -20.04
N ARG A 963 37.15 -24.91 -21.25
CA ARG A 963 36.34 -23.83 -21.85
C ARG A 963 34.96 -23.69 -21.24
N GLU A 964 34.43 -24.73 -20.58
CA GLU A 964 33.11 -24.70 -19.95
C GLU A 964 33.25 -24.62 -18.41
N LEU A 965 34.15 -25.42 -17.84
CA LEU A 965 34.35 -25.52 -16.39
C LEU A 965 34.97 -24.24 -15.80
N ALA A 966 36.00 -23.66 -16.42
CA ALA A 966 36.70 -22.51 -15.83
C ALA A 966 35.83 -21.22 -15.73
N PRO A 967 35.03 -20.84 -16.74
CA PRO A 967 34.07 -19.74 -16.60
C PRO A 967 32.98 -20.00 -15.55
N ALA A 968 32.50 -21.24 -15.45
CA ALA A 968 31.48 -21.64 -14.47
C ALA A 968 32.02 -21.57 -13.03
N GLU A 969 33.21 -22.11 -12.78
CA GLU A 969 33.88 -22.09 -11.48
C GLU A 969 34.30 -20.67 -11.07
N ARG A 970 34.70 -19.82 -12.02
CA ARG A 970 34.92 -18.39 -11.74
C ARG A 970 33.63 -17.67 -11.35
N LYS A 971 32.49 -18.01 -11.97
CA LYS A 971 31.17 -17.49 -11.59
C LYS A 971 30.77 -17.97 -10.20
N ARG A 972 31.02 -19.24 -9.86
CA ARG A 972 30.80 -19.82 -8.53
C ARG A 972 31.61 -19.07 -7.46
N PHE A 973 32.90 -18.83 -7.71
CA PHE A 973 33.73 -18.04 -6.78
C PHE A 973 33.24 -16.59 -6.61
N ALA A 974 32.81 -15.93 -7.69
CA ALA A 974 32.26 -14.58 -7.59
C ALA A 974 30.98 -14.52 -6.75
N ALA A 975 30.12 -15.54 -6.83
CA ALA A 975 28.96 -15.69 -5.96
C ALA A 975 29.38 -15.92 -4.50
N LEU A 976 30.32 -16.85 -4.25
CA LEU A 976 30.88 -17.11 -2.93
C LEU A 976 31.44 -15.82 -2.28
N LYS A 977 32.23 -15.01 -3.01
CA LYS A 977 32.75 -13.73 -2.49
C LYS A 977 31.64 -12.80 -2.00
N LYS A 978 30.53 -12.75 -2.73
CA LYS A 978 29.39 -11.88 -2.41
C LYS A 978 28.64 -12.38 -1.17
N ASP A 979 28.42 -13.69 -1.10
CA ASP A 979 27.69 -14.33 -0.01
C ASP A 979 28.50 -14.27 1.29
N VAL A 980 29.80 -14.61 1.25
CA VAL A 980 30.69 -14.53 2.41
C VAL A 980 30.81 -13.10 2.93
N ARG A 981 31.00 -12.09 2.06
CA ARG A 981 31.08 -10.69 2.50
C ARG A 981 29.83 -10.27 3.27
N THR A 982 28.68 -10.75 2.81
CA THR A 982 27.37 -10.45 3.38
C THR A 982 27.21 -11.18 4.71
N LEU A 983 27.57 -12.46 4.80
CA LEU A 983 27.49 -13.27 6.02
C LEU A 983 28.50 -12.82 7.08
N ALA A 984 29.75 -12.56 6.70
CA ALA A 984 30.82 -12.14 7.61
C ALA A 984 30.46 -10.87 8.40
N ALA A 985 29.96 -9.84 7.70
CA ALA A 985 29.53 -8.61 8.37
C ALA A 985 28.37 -8.86 9.36
N ASP A 986 27.53 -9.87 9.12
CA ASP A 986 26.45 -10.24 10.04
C ASP A 986 27.00 -10.92 11.28
N GLN A 987 27.81 -11.96 11.07
CA GLN A 987 28.25 -12.83 12.14
C GLN A 987 29.24 -12.10 13.06
N ILE A 988 30.07 -11.19 12.53
CA ILE A 988 30.90 -10.30 13.33
C ILE A 988 30.04 -9.41 14.23
N ALA A 989 29.00 -8.77 13.67
CA ALA A 989 28.10 -7.91 14.44
C ALA A 989 27.30 -8.70 15.49
N ARG A 990 26.88 -9.93 15.17
CA ARG A 990 26.15 -10.81 16.08
C ARG A 990 27.02 -11.32 17.23
N LEU A 991 28.28 -11.67 16.96
CA LEU A 991 29.24 -12.06 18.00
C LEU A 991 29.56 -10.86 18.92
N GLU A 992 29.76 -9.66 18.37
CA GLU A 992 29.95 -8.46 19.18
C GLU A 992 28.72 -8.15 20.05
N ALA A 993 27.51 -8.23 19.49
CA ALA A 993 26.27 -8.06 20.24
C ALA A 993 26.08 -9.16 21.31
N ALA A 994 26.46 -10.41 21.01
CA ALA A 994 26.42 -11.51 21.96
C ALA A 994 27.38 -11.32 23.13
N MET A 995 28.56 -10.73 22.90
CA MET A 995 29.49 -10.35 23.97
C MET A 995 28.89 -9.29 24.89
N VAL A 996 28.28 -8.24 24.32
CA VAL A 996 27.67 -7.14 25.08
C VAL A 996 26.43 -7.59 25.85
N ALA A 997 25.61 -8.46 25.26
CA ALA A 997 24.41 -9.02 25.89
C ALA A 997 24.70 -10.22 26.80
N GLU A 998 25.99 -10.55 27.02
CA GLU A 998 26.44 -11.72 27.80
C GLU A 998 25.77 -13.04 27.41
N ARG A 999 25.49 -13.22 26.12
CA ARG A 999 24.81 -14.41 25.61
C ARG A 999 25.67 -15.66 25.83
N THR A 1000 25.01 -16.73 26.28
CA THR A 1000 25.62 -18.03 26.53
C THR A 1000 25.19 -19.06 25.47
N TRP A 1001 26.03 -20.07 25.28
CA TRP A 1001 25.76 -21.29 24.54
C TRP A 1001 26.06 -22.48 25.46
N SER A 1002 25.36 -23.59 25.30
CA SER A 1002 25.84 -24.85 25.88
C SER A 1002 27.16 -25.27 25.22
N ALA A 1003 27.98 -26.06 25.92
CA ALA A 1003 29.21 -26.62 25.35
C ALA A 1003 28.94 -27.40 24.04
N SER A 1004 27.79 -28.08 23.96
CA SER A 1004 27.36 -28.81 22.75
C SER A 1004 27.05 -27.89 21.57
N GLU A 1005 26.30 -26.80 21.79
CA GLU A 1005 25.99 -25.80 20.76
C GLU A 1005 27.24 -25.07 20.30
N PHE A 1006 28.14 -24.68 21.23
CA PHE A 1006 29.40 -24.04 20.88
C PHE A 1006 30.25 -24.94 19.96
N ARG A 1007 30.34 -26.24 20.26
CA ARG A 1007 31.08 -27.18 19.40
C ARG A 1007 30.43 -27.35 18.04
N ALA A 1008 29.12 -27.55 17.99
CA ALA A 1008 28.42 -27.86 16.75
C ALA A 1008 28.25 -26.64 15.83
N LEU A 1009 27.82 -25.51 16.37
CA LEU A 1009 27.38 -24.34 15.58
C LEU A 1009 28.51 -23.34 15.32
N LEU A 1010 29.53 -23.28 16.18
CA LEU A 1010 30.59 -22.27 16.11
C LEU A 1010 31.94 -22.90 15.78
N LEU A 1011 32.43 -23.81 16.60
CA LEU A 1011 33.77 -24.41 16.45
C LEU A 1011 33.85 -25.40 15.27
N GLY A 1012 32.81 -26.21 15.07
CA GLY A 1012 32.73 -27.21 14.01
C GLY A 1012 32.27 -26.65 12.66
N HIS A 1013 31.72 -25.44 12.64
CA HIS A 1013 31.18 -24.85 11.42
C HIS A 1013 32.33 -24.41 10.47
N PRO A 1014 32.33 -24.84 9.19
CA PRO A 1014 33.38 -24.57 8.19
C PRO A 1014 33.79 -23.10 8.03
N LEU A 1015 32.84 -22.17 8.07
CA LEU A 1015 33.11 -20.73 7.99
C LEU A 1015 33.34 -20.05 9.36
N LEU A 1016 32.51 -20.33 10.37
CA LEU A 1016 32.49 -19.54 11.62
C LEU A 1016 33.69 -19.80 12.52
N TRP A 1017 34.29 -20.99 12.47
CA TRP A 1017 35.44 -21.32 13.31
C TRP A 1017 36.61 -20.34 13.13
N HIS A 1018 36.77 -19.78 11.92
CA HIS A 1018 37.77 -18.77 11.60
C HIS A 1018 37.61 -17.47 12.42
N LEU A 1019 36.37 -17.10 12.79
CA LEU A 1019 36.08 -16.00 13.70
C LEU A 1019 36.27 -16.43 15.16
N VAL A 1020 35.78 -17.62 15.51
CA VAL A 1020 35.81 -18.16 16.88
C VAL A 1020 37.23 -18.24 17.42
N ARG A 1021 38.20 -18.69 16.60
CA ARG A 1021 39.63 -18.77 16.99
C ARG A 1021 40.33 -17.43 17.18
N ARG A 1022 39.69 -16.33 16.81
CA ARG A 1022 40.21 -14.96 16.93
C ARG A 1022 39.55 -14.19 18.07
N LEU A 1023 38.87 -14.90 18.97
CA LEU A 1023 38.18 -14.35 20.12
C LEU A 1023 38.55 -15.14 21.37
N VAL A 1024 38.50 -14.47 22.51
CA VAL A 1024 38.62 -15.09 23.84
C VAL A 1024 37.24 -15.46 24.33
N TRP A 1025 37.09 -16.66 24.84
CA TRP A 1025 35.84 -17.22 25.35
C TRP A 1025 35.98 -17.51 26.84
N THR A 1026 34.87 -17.58 27.56
CA THR A 1026 34.86 -18.04 28.95
C THR A 1026 33.86 -19.18 29.14
N ALA A 1027 34.24 -20.16 29.96
CA ALA A 1027 33.37 -21.21 30.46
C ALA A 1027 33.46 -21.22 32.00
N ASP A 1028 32.33 -20.98 32.66
CA ASP A 1028 32.21 -20.89 34.13
C ASP A 1028 33.30 -20.02 34.81
N GLY A 1029 33.72 -18.94 34.14
CA GLY A 1029 34.71 -17.98 34.64
C GLY A 1029 36.16 -18.25 34.20
N THR A 1030 36.46 -19.40 33.61
CA THR A 1030 37.78 -19.69 33.04
C THR A 1030 37.84 -19.22 31.59
N ALA A 1031 38.82 -18.37 31.26
CA ALA A 1031 39.04 -17.86 29.91
C ALA A 1031 39.89 -18.83 29.06
N PHE A 1032 39.57 -18.97 27.78
CA PHE A 1032 40.29 -19.80 26.82
C PHE A 1032 40.25 -19.23 25.40
N ARG A 1033 41.18 -19.68 24.55
CA ARG A 1033 41.22 -19.46 23.09
C ARG A 1033 41.10 -20.78 22.34
N VAL A 1034 40.87 -20.72 21.03
CA VAL A 1034 40.92 -21.89 20.14
C VAL A 1034 42.22 -21.84 19.31
N ALA A 1035 42.97 -22.93 19.30
CA ALA A 1035 44.21 -23.10 18.53
C ALA A 1035 43.95 -23.47 17.05
N GLU A 1036 45.00 -23.50 16.20
CA GLU A 1036 44.91 -23.86 14.78
C GLU A 1036 44.24 -25.22 14.54
N ASP A 1037 44.50 -26.19 15.41
CA ASP A 1037 44.02 -27.56 15.35
C ASP A 1037 42.64 -27.77 16.03
N ARG A 1038 41.97 -26.66 16.38
CA ARG A 1038 40.68 -26.61 17.10
C ARG A 1038 40.73 -27.12 18.54
N THR A 1039 41.91 -27.37 19.10
CA THR A 1039 42.05 -27.56 20.55
C THR A 1039 41.85 -26.24 21.30
N LEU A 1040 41.49 -26.31 22.58
CA LEU A 1040 41.33 -25.12 23.42
C LEU A 1040 42.56 -24.95 24.29
N ALA A 1041 42.96 -23.70 24.50
CA ALA A 1041 44.11 -23.35 25.33
C ALA A 1041 43.77 -22.22 26.29
N ASP A 1042 44.30 -22.28 27.51
CA ASP A 1042 44.12 -21.23 28.52
C ASP A 1042 45.14 -20.07 28.34
N LEU A 1043 45.20 -19.16 29.31
CA LEU A 1043 46.09 -17.99 29.28
C LEU A 1043 47.58 -18.37 29.26
N HIS A 1044 47.94 -19.54 29.79
CA HIS A 1044 49.31 -20.05 29.85
C HIS A 1044 49.65 -20.95 28.67
N ASP A 1045 48.77 -21.00 27.66
CA ASP A 1045 48.88 -21.87 26.50
C ASP A 1045 48.80 -23.37 26.84
N GLU A 1046 48.24 -23.70 28.01
CA GLU A 1046 48.00 -25.09 28.42
C GLU A 1046 46.68 -25.60 27.87
N GLN A 1047 46.62 -26.88 27.52
CA GLN A 1047 45.43 -27.48 26.92
C GLN A 1047 44.23 -27.43 27.89
N TYR A 1048 43.17 -26.74 27.47
CA TYR A 1048 41.92 -26.63 28.21
C TYR A 1048 40.90 -27.63 27.67
N THR A 1049 40.24 -28.39 28.56
CA THR A 1049 39.16 -29.29 28.19
C THR A 1049 37.83 -28.71 28.63
N LEU A 1050 36.97 -28.36 27.67
CA LEU A 1050 35.64 -27.82 27.94
C LEU A 1050 34.71 -28.91 28.51
N PRO A 1051 34.19 -28.79 29.75
CA PRO A 1051 33.28 -29.79 30.30
C PRO A 1051 31.88 -29.68 29.66
N GLU A 1052 31.19 -30.82 29.53
CA GLU A 1052 29.95 -30.91 28.73
C GLU A 1052 28.76 -30.11 29.31
N ASP A 1053 28.69 -29.99 30.64
CA ASP A 1053 27.58 -29.32 31.33
C ASP A 1053 27.80 -27.80 31.53
N THR A 1054 28.86 -27.25 30.93
CA THR A 1054 29.23 -25.83 31.10
C THR A 1054 28.59 -24.93 30.06
N THR A 1055 28.46 -23.66 30.42
CA THR A 1055 28.02 -22.62 29.49
C THR A 1055 29.23 -21.83 28.98
N VAL A 1056 29.30 -21.66 27.66
CA VAL A 1056 30.32 -20.87 26.99
C VAL A 1056 29.75 -19.49 26.65
N ARG A 1057 30.54 -18.43 26.85
CA ARG A 1057 30.21 -17.07 26.38
C ARG A 1057 31.44 -16.38 25.82
N LEU A 1058 31.24 -15.30 25.08
CA LEU A 1058 32.34 -14.41 24.69
C LEU A 1058 32.86 -13.64 25.89
N ALA A 1059 34.18 -13.60 26.06
CA ALA A 1059 34.79 -12.88 27.18
C ALA A 1059 34.65 -11.37 26.99
N HIS A 1060 33.99 -10.69 27.92
CA HIS A 1060 34.03 -9.23 28.00
C HIS A 1060 35.25 -8.80 28.84
N PRO A 1061 36.02 -7.76 28.46
CA PRO A 1061 37.20 -7.33 29.22
C PRO A 1061 36.94 -7.00 30.70
N LEU A 1062 35.73 -6.53 31.01
CA LEU A 1062 35.28 -6.30 32.39
C LEU A 1062 35.39 -7.56 33.26
N HIS A 1063 35.13 -8.74 32.68
CA HIS A 1063 35.21 -10.03 33.38
C HIS A 1063 36.62 -10.62 33.38
N LEU A 1064 37.43 -10.30 32.37
CA LEU A 1064 38.84 -10.69 32.31
C LEU A 1064 39.71 -9.87 33.30
N GLY A 1065 39.33 -8.62 33.57
CA GLY A 1065 40.04 -7.77 34.51
C GLY A 1065 41.51 -7.59 34.13
N ALA A 1066 42.41 -7.88 35.08
CA ALA A 1066 43.85 -7.76 34.88
C ALA A 1066 44.42 -8.69 33.79
N ASP A 1067 43.77 -9.84 33.55
CA ASP A 1067 44.21 -10.83 32.55
C ASP A 1067 44.01 -10.34 31.11
N THR A 1068 43.24 -9.27 30.89
CA THR A 1068 43.00 -8.69 29.56
C THR A 1068 44.31 -8.33 28.84
N ALA A 1069 45.29 -7.78 29.56
CA ALA A 1069 46.58 -7.39 28.99
C ALA A 1069 47.40 -8.62 28.57
N ALA A 1070 47.41 -9.67 29.40
CA ALA A 1070 48.12 -10.91 29.10
C ALA A 1070 47.48 -11.64 27.90
N TRP A 1071 46.14 -11.68 27.81
CA TRP A 1071 45.44 -12.17 26.63
C TRP A 1071 45.78 -11.38 25.36
N ALA A 1072 45.92 -10.05 25.47
CA ALA A 1072 46.29 -9.22 24.33
C ALA A 1072 47.71 -9.51 23.83
N GLU A 1073 48.65 -9.81 24.74
CA GLU A 1073 50.00 -10.27 24.40
C GLU A 1073 49.97 -11.64 23.69
N VAL A 1074 49.24 -12.62 24.22
CA VAL A 1074 49.06 -13.93 23.57
C VAL A 1074 48.52 -13.79 22.14
N PHE A 1075 47.51 -12.95 21.94
CA PHE A 1075 46.94 -12.73 20.60
C PHE A 1075 47.93 -12.01 19.66
N ALA A 1076 48.77 -11.12 20.18
CA ALA A 1076 49.82 -10.47 19.40
C ALA A 1076 50.93 -11.45 18.99
N ASP A 1077 51.35 -12.34 19.90
CA ASP A 1077 52.40 -13.35 19.65
C ASP A 1077 51.99 -14.34 18.55
N TYR A 1078 50.71 -14.70 18.48
CA TYR A 1078 50.14 -15.56 17.45
C TYR A 1078 49.64 -14.80 16.20
N GLU A 1079 49.90 -13.48 16.10
CA GLU A 1079 49.45 -12.61 15.01
C GLU A 1079 47.92 -12.67 14.74
N LEU A 1080 47.13 -12.89 15.80
CA LEU A 1080 45.68 -13.04 15.73
C LEU A 1080 44.97 -11.68 15.80
N LEU A 1081 44.64 -11.12 14.64
CA LEU A 1081 43.76 -9.96 14.56
C LEU A 1081 42.32 -10.30 14.95
N GLN A 1082 41.75 -9.55 15.90
CA GLN A 1082 40.36 -9.74 16.34
C GLN A 1082 39.37 -9.16 15.32
N PRO A 1083 38.22 -9.82 15.07
CA PRO A 1083 37.23 -9.36 14.09
C PRO A 1083 36.49 -8.08 14.52
N PHE A 1084 36.45 -7.80 15.82
CA PHE A 1084 35.97 -6.55 16.43
C PHE A 1084 36.81 -6.26 17.68
N ARG A 1085 36.63 -5.07 18.29
CA ARG A 1085 37.36 -4.69 19.50
C ARG A 1085 36.82 -5.47 20.71
N GLN A 1086 37.41 -6.62 21.01
CA GLN A 1086 37.16 -7.37 22.23
C GLN A 1086 38.18 -6.96 23.31
N LEU A 1087 39.45 -7.35 23.21
CA LEU A 1087 40.45 -7.11 24.26
C LEU A 1087 40.82 -5.63 24.41
N GLY A 1088 40.73 -4.86 23.32
CA GLY A 1088 40.94 -3.41 23.31
C GLY A 1088 39.68 -2.60 23.59
N ARG A 1089 38.59 -3.22 24.08
CA ARG A 1089 37.34 -2.51 24.37
C ARG A 1089 37.46 -1.69 25.66
N PRO A 1090 37.07 -0.40 25.68
CA PRO A 1090 37.09 0.40 26.90
C PRO A 1090 36.15 -0.17 27.97
N VAL A 1091 36.63 -0.26 29.21
CA VAL A 1091 35.82 -0.62 30.38
C VAL A 1091 35.61 0.62 31.22
N MET A 1092 34.34 0.97 31.46
CA MET A 1092 33.94 2.18 32.19
C MET A 1092 33.09 1.78 33.39
N GLU A 1093 33.29 2.43 34.53
CA GLU A 1093 32.49 2.19 35.73
C GLU A 1093 31.64 3.42 36.12
N LEU A 1094 30.51 3.16 36.76
CA LEU A 1094 29.69 4.18 37.41
C LEU A 1094 30.37 4.66 38.69
N THR A 1095 30.30 5.95 38.98
CA THR A 1095 30.64 6.46 40.32
C THR A 1095 29.58 6.04 41.33
N GLU A 1096 29.91 6.01 42.63
CA GLU A 1096 28.93 5.69 43.69
C GLU A 1096 27.70 6.61 43.67
N GLU A 1097 27.90 7.89 43.36
CA GLU A 1097 26.82 8.89 43.24
C GLU A 1097 25.93 8.61 42.03
N GLU A 1098 26.51 8.34 40.85
CA GLU A 1098 25.75 7.98 39.65
C GLU A 1098 24.97 6.68 39.85
N GLY A 1099 25.59 5.66 40.45
CA GLY A 1099 24.96 4.37 40.72
C GLY A 1099 23.73 4.48 41.63
N ALA A 1100 23.78 5.33 42.66
CA ALA A 1100 22.67 5.54 43.58
C ALA A 1100 21.50 6.33 42.96
N GLY A 1101 21.72 7.04 41.85
CA GLY A 1101 20.73 7.88 41.17
C GLY A 1101 20.20 7.30 39.86
N HIS A 1102 19.34 8.09 39.19
CA HIS A 1102 18.76 7.78 37.88
C HIS A 1102 19.32 8.64 36.73
N ARG A 1103 20.34 9.47 36.99
CA ARG A 1103 20.86 10.46 36.04
C ARG A 1103 22.37 10.37 35.86
N LEU A 1104 22.83 10.68 34.64
CA LEU A 1104 24.24 10.77 34.29
C LEU A 1104 24.63 12.22 33.99
N HIS A 1105 24.92 12.99 35.04
CA HIS A 1105 25.23 14.42 34.91
C HIS A 1105 26.47 14.72 34.06
N ARG A 1106 27.44 13.81 33.98
CA ARG A 1106 28.71 14.04 33.27
C ARG A 1106 28.59 14.24 31.75
N PHE A 1107 27.47 13.81 31.16
CA PHE A 1107 27.21 13.94 29.72
C PHE A 1107 26.24 15.08 29.38
N GLU A 1108 25.62 15.70 30.38
CA GLU A 1108 24.69 16.81 30.17
C GLU A 1108 25.42 18.05 29.63
N ARG A 1109 24.72 18.84 28.82
CA ARG A 1109 25.18 20.06 28.14
C ARG A 1109 26.31 19.87 27.13
N ARG A 1110 26.73 18.63 26.86
CA ARG A 1110 27.62 18.31 25.74
C ARG A 1110 26.90 18.55 24.41
N ARG A 1111 27.59 19.14 23.44
CA ARG A 1111 27.06 19.36 22.09
C ARG A 1111 27.59 18.30 21.14
N VAL A 1112 26.69 17.73 20.34
CA VAL A 1112 27.02 16.66 19.40
C VAL A 1112 26.40 16.92 18.03
N PRO A 1113 27.12 16.67 16.93
CA PRO A 1113 26.52 16.71 15.60
C PRO A 1113 25.46 15.62 15.43
N VAL A 1114 24.34 15.95 14.77
CA VAL A 1114 23.24 15.00 14.50
C VAL A 1114 23.75 13.72 13.81
N GLY A 1115 24.74 13.84 12.93
CA GLY A 1115 25.37 12.70 12.27
C GLY A 1115 25.95 11.66 13.24
N ARG A 1116 26.54 12.08 14.37
CA ARG A 1116 27.06 11.17 15.40
C ARG A 1116 25.93 10.49 16.17
N LEU A 1117 24.87 11.23 16.51
CA LEU A 1117 23.66 10.67 17.14
C LEU A 1117 22.99 9.61 16.26
N LEU A 1118 22.85 9.89 14.96
CA LEU A 1118 22.33 8.90 14.02
C LEU A 1118 23.24 7.66 13.92
N GLY A 1119 24.54 7.82 14.13
CA GLY A 1119 25.50 6.71 14.24
C GLY A 1119 25.17 5.73 15.36
N LEU A 1120 24.68 6.21 16.51
CA LEU A 1120 24.29 5.37 17.65
C LEU A 1120 23.14 4.41 17.35
N THR A 1121 22.33 4.67 16.31
CA THR A 1121 21.29 3.70 15.90
C THR A 1121 21.85 2.33 15.53
N LYS A 1122 23.13 2.26 15.15
CA LYS A 1122 23.84 0.99 14.90
C LYS A 1122 24.16 0.20 16.18
N ARG A 1123 24.11 0.85 17.35
CA ARG A 1123 24.42 0.28 18.68
C ARG A 1123 23.16 0.10 19.54
N GLY A 1124 22.01 -0.08 18.90
CA GLY A 1124 20.74 -0.36 19.58
C GLY A 1124 19.97 0.88 20.06
N TRP A 1125 20.49 2.09 19.86
CA TRP A 1125 19.75 3.31 20.20
C TRP A 1125 18.64 3.63 19.20
N GLN A 1126 17.59 4.29 19.69
CA GLN A 1126 16.38 4.59 18.95
C GLN A 1126 16.03 6.08 19.02
N ARG A 1127 15.42 6.57 17.95
CA ARG A 1127 14.85 7.92 17.87
C ARG A 1127 13.52 7.96 18.60
N GLY A 1128 13.26 9.04 19.33
CA GLY A 1128 11.94 9.30 19.92
C GLY A 1128 10.85 9.44 18.86
N THR A 1129 9.59 9.35 19.29
CA THR A 1129 8.44 9.58 18.42
C THR A 1129 8.34 11.07 18.06
N PRO A 1130 8.04 11.42 16.79
CA PRO A 1130 7.86 12.82 16.40
C PRO A 1130 6.74 13.47 17.20
N GLN A 1131 7.01 14.64 17.77
CA GLN A 1131 6.06 15.45 18.53
C GLN A 1131 5.50 16.59 17.65
N ASP A 1132 5.07 17.69 18.28
CA ASP A 1132 4.64 18.90 17.59
C ASP A 1132 5.66 19.37 16.56
N ALA A 1133 5.18 19.88 15.42
CA ALA A 1133 5.97 20.25 14.25
C ALA A 1133 6.86 19.12 13.67
N GLY A 1134 6.63 17.86 14.05
CA GLY A 1134 7.41 16.72 13.58
C GLY A 1134 8.83 16.67 14.13
N VAL A 1135 9.05 17.21 15.34
CA VAL A 1135 10.37 17.21 15.99
C VAL A 1135 10.48 16.04 16.96
N GLU A 1136 11.55 15.27 16.84
CA GLU A 1136 11.92 14.22 17.80
C GLU A 1136 12.81 14.83 18.89
N ARG A 1137 12.27 14.87 20.12
CA ARG A 1137 12.90 15.58 21.25
C ARG A 1137 13.81 14.72 22.11
N TRP A 1138 13.89 13.42 21.85
CA TRP A 1138 14.75 12.52 22.60
C TRP A 1138 15.31 11.39 21.75
N PHE A 1139 16.39 10.81 22.24
CA PHE A 1139 17.00 9.57 21.77
C PHE A 1139 17.06 8.61 22.95
N TYR A 1140 16.89 7.30 22.74
CA TYR A 1140 16.86 6.37 23.87
C TYR A 1140 17.41 4.99 23.52
N LYS A 1141 18.00 4.29 24.50
CA LYS A 1141 18.42 2.90 24.38
C LYS A 1141 17.49 2.02 25.23
N PRO A 1142 16.73 1.08 24.64
CA PRO A 1142 16.05 0.05 25.41
C PRO A 1142 17.06 -0.82 26.14
N LEU A 1143 16.74 -1.22 27.36
CA LEU A 1143 17.57 -2.02 28.25
C LEU A 1143 16.75 -3.22 28.77
N PRO A 1144 17.41 -4.23 29.37
CA PRO A 1144 16.72 -5.34 30.04
C PRO A 1144 15.68 -4.87 31.07
N GLU A 1145 14.74 -5.76 31.41
CA GLU A 1145 13.68 -5.52 32.40
C GLU A 1145 12.75 -4.32 32.07
N GLY A 1146 12.62 -3.97 30.78
CA GLY A 1146 11.76 -2.89 30.32
C GLY A 1146 12.28 -1.48 30.65
N ARG A 1147 13.55 -1.36 31.05
CA ARG A 1147 14.20 -0.07 31.30
C ARG A 1147 14.64 0.58 29.99
N CYS A 1148 14.90 1.88 30.02
CA CYS A 1148 15.54 2.61 28.94
C CYS A 1148 16.36 3.79 29.46
N LEU A 1149 17.51 4.04 28.86
CA LEU A 1149 18.27 5.28 29.07
C LEU A 1149 17.86 6.29 28.00
N VAL A 1150 17.49 7.50 28.41
CA VAL A 1150 16.94 8.56 27.56
C VAL A 1150 17.90 9.76 27.53
N LEU A 1151 18.13 10.29 26.34
CA LEU A 1151 18.85 11.54 26.04
C LEU A 1151 17.82 12.56 25.56
N GLU A 1152 17.56 13.59 26.36
CA GLU A 1152 16.76 14.73 25.90
C GLU A 1152 17.60 15.63 25.01
N LEU A 1153 17.11 15.87 23.81
CA LEU A 1153 17.78 16.65 22.78
C LEU A 1153 17.22 18.07 22.74
N ASN A 1154 18.11 19.05 22.67
CA ASN A 1154 17.75 20.44 22.45
C ASN A 1154 18.60 20.99 21.28
N PRO A 1155 17.99 21.47 20.18
CA PRO A 1155 16.55 21.71 19.98
C PRO A 1155 15.70 20.49 19.57
N GLY A 1156 16.31 19.34 19.28
CA GLY A 1156 15.65 18.14 18.71
C GLY A 1156 15.92 17.96 17.21
N ILE A 1157 15.42 16.86 16.64
CA ILE A 1157 15.64 16.48 15.23
C ILE A 1157 14.32 16.60 14.44
N ALA A 1158 14.29 17.44 13.40
CA ALA A 1158 13.13 17.59 12.52
C ALA A 1158 12.99 16.38 11.55
N VAL A 1159 11.78 15.80 11.48
CA VAL A 1159 11.49 14.68 10.57
C VAL A 1159 11.49 15.18 9.12
N GLY A 1160 12.29 14.52 8.28
CA GLY A 1160 12.40 14.83 6.84
C GLY A 1160 13.60 15.70 6.49
N ILE A 1161 14.09 16.54 7.42
CA ILE A 1161 15.27 17.41 7.23
C ILE A 1161 16.15 17.35 8.49
N VAL A 1162 16.82 16.22 8.68
CA VAL A 1162 17.51 15.87 9.95
C VAL A 1162 18.56 16.87 10.43
N ASN A 1163 19.12 17.71 9.55
CA ASN A 1163 20.16 18.69 9.89
C ASN A 1163 19.64 20.14 10.00
N GLU A 1164 18.33 20.38 9.83
CA GLU A 1164 17.76 21.74 9.81
C GLU A 1164 18.00 22.49 11.12
N LEU A 1165 17.92 21.79 12.25
CA LEU A 1165 18.03 22.38 13.59
C LEU A 1165 19.46 22.36 14.16
N GLY A 1166 20.46 22.00 13.35
CA GLY A 1166 21.87 22.03 13.73
C GLY A 1166 22.29 20.97 14.77
N ASP A 1167 23.40 21.24 15.47
CA ASP A 1167 23.95 20.37 16.51
C ASP A 1167 23.04 20.31 17.74
N GLN A 1168 23.07 19.17 18.46
CA GLN A 1168 22.19 18.87 19.58
C GLN A 1168 22.94 18.97 20.90
N SER A 1169 22.36 19.60 21.92
CA SER A 1169 22.81 19.45 23.30
C SER A 1169 21.96 18.43 24.06
N PHE A 1170 22.59 17.73 25.01
CA PHE A 1170 21.88 16.85 25.95
C PHE A 1170 21.43 17.66 27.16
N ASP A 1171 20.14 17.95 27.26
CA ASP A 1171 19.62 18.72 28.40
C ASP A 1171 19.59 17.86 29.67
N THR A 1172 19.13 16.61 29.53
CA THR A 1172 19.11 15.61 30.61
C THR A 1172 19.45 14.23 30.05
N VAL A 1173 20.19 13.42 30.82
CA VAL A 1173 20.43 11.99 30.55
C VAL A 1173 19.95 11.17 31.74
N TRP A 1174 18.93 10.31 31.56
CA TRP A 1174 18.30 9.61 32.68
C TRP A 1174 17.75 8.22 32.34
N LEU A 1175 17.60 7.40 33.38
CA LEU A 1175 17.05 6.05 33.34
C LEU A 1175 15.56 6.05 33.73
N ASP A 1176 14.74 5.33 32.98
CA ASP A 1176 13.31 5.15 33.27
C ASP A 1176 12.77 3.85 32.65
N THR A 1177 11.48 3.55 32.80
CA THR A 1177 10.78 2.42 32.15
C THR A 1177 10.06 2.81 30.86
N SER A 1178 10.12 4.10 30.49
CA SER A 1178 9.43 4.63 29.31
C SER A 1178 10.22 5.80 28.72
N PRO A 1179 10.45 5.85 27.40
CA PRO A 1179 11.08 7.01 26.77
C PRO A 1179 10.11 8.20 26.72
N GLY A 1180 10.62 9.42 26.91
CA GLY A 1180 9.80 10.64 26.87
C GLY A 1180 10.55 11.90 27.31
N ASP A 1181 9.78 12.94 27.63
CA ASP A 1181 10.30 14.18 28.22
C ASP A 1181 10.61 14.00 29.72
N TYR A 1182 11.61 14.71 30.25
CA TYR A 1182 11.99 14.69 31.66
C TYR A 1182 11.17 15.70 32.49
N TRP A 1183 10.38 15.23 33.47
CA TRP A 1183 9.49 16.06 34.29
C TRP A 1183 9.61 15.78 35.80
N PRO A 1184 10.70 16.20 36.46
CA PRO A 1184 10.93 15.91 37.88
C PRO A 1184 9.91 16.55 38.83
N SER A 1185 9.16 17.55 38.38
CA SER A 1185 8.08 18.16 39.17
C SER A 1185 6.73 17.46 39.03
N ARG A 1186 6.60 16.48 38.12
CA ARG A 1186 5.33 15.80 37.79
C ARG A 1186 5.38 14.28 37.93
N ARG A 1187 6.57 13.69 38.08
CA ARG A 1187 6.81 12.24 38.14
C ARG A 1187 7.96 11.93 39.12
N THR A 1188 7.84 10.83 39.85
CA THR A 1188 8.95 10.23 40.62
C THR A 1188 9.72 9.24 39.74
N TYR A 1189 11.04 9.22 39.89
CA TYR A 1189 11.94 8.33 39.14
C TYR A 1189 12.59 7.38 40.13
N ASP A 1190 12.10 6.14 40.17
CA ASP A 1190 12.49 5.17 41.20
C ASP A 1190 13.60 4.21 40.73
N GLN A 1191 14.02 4.29 39.46
CA GLN A 1191 15.07 3.45 38.87
C GLN A 1191 16.45 3.89 39.35
N ARG A 1192 17.38 2.95 39.56
CA ARG A 1192 18.78 3.26 39.88
C ARG A 1192 19.71 2.70 38.83
N LEU A 1193 20.74 3.46 38.48
CA LEU A 1193 21.75 3.02 37.53
C LEU A 1193 22.57 1.82 38.07
N ALA A 1194 22.68 1.67 39.39
CA ALA A 1194 23.29 0.51 40.02
C ALA A 1194 22.49 -0.80 39.86
N ASP A 1195 21.21 -0.73 39.45
CA ASP A 1195 20.40 -1.92 39.19
C ASP A 1195 20.64 -2.51 37.78
N LEU A 1196 21.47 -1.84 36.95
CA LEU A 1196 21.92 -2.36 35.67
C LEU A 1196 23.08 -3.34 35.86
N ASP A 1197 23.16 -4.36 35.01
CA ASP A 1197 24.35 -5.22 34.98
C ASP A 1197 25.61 -4.42 34.59
N ARG A 1198 26.77 -4.87 35.09
CA ARG A 1198 28.03 -4.12 34.97
C ARG A 1198 28.47 -3.94 33.52
N VAL A 1199 28.20 -4.91 32.65
CA VAL A 1199 28.56 -4.84 31.23
C VAL A 1199 27.68 -3.79 30.54
N THR A 1200 26.36 -3.86 30.69
CA THR A 1200 25.41 -2.86 30.15
C THR A 1200 25.76 -1.45 30.62
N ALA A 1201 26.07 -1.26 31.91
CA ALA A 1201 26.50 0.03 32.43
C ALA A 1201 27.78 0.51 31.74
N SER A 1202 28.83 -0.32 31.66
CA SER A 1202 30.09 0.03 30.99
C SER A 1202 29.87 0.39 29.51
N GLU A 1203 29.04 -0.37 28.80
CA GLU A 1203 28.72 -0.16 27.38
C GLU A 1203 27.93 1.11 27.13
N LEU A 1204 26.96 1.43 27.98
CA LEU A 1204 26.23 2.70 27.95
C LEU A 1204 27.19 3.89 28.14
N LEU A 1205 28.08 3.79 29.11
CA LEU A 1205 29.06 4.82 29.40
C LEU A 1205 30.07 4.98 28.25
N SER A 1206 30.51 3.88 27.64
CA SER A 1206 31.41 3.91 26.48
C SER A 1206 30.75 4.54 25.25
N ASP A 1207 29.47 4.20 24.97
CA ASP A 1207 28.69 4.82 23.90
C ASP A 1207 28.60 6.34 24.07
N LEU A 1208 28.32 6.81 25.29
CA LEU A 1208 28.18 8.24 25.60
C LEU A 1208 29.52 8.98 25.60
N GLU A 1209 30.60 8.34 26.07
CA GLU A 1209 31.94 8.92 26.01
C GLU A 1209 32.41 9.10 24.56
N GLU A 1210 32.26 8.08 23.71
CA GLU A 1210 32.62 8.19 22.28
C GLU A 1210 31.76 9.21 21.53
N LEU A 1211 30.48 9.32 21.91
CA LEU A 1211 29.56 10.31 21.35
C LEU A 1211 29.95 11.75 21.73
N THR A 1212 30.44 11.95 22.95
CA THR A 1212 30.75 13.28 23.53
C THR A 1212 32.23 13.64 23.53
N ALA A 1213 33.11 12.76 23.05
CA ALA A 1213 34.52 13.03 22.82
C ALA A 1213 34.69 14.15 21.77
N ASP A 1214 35.65 15.05 22.01
CA ASP A 1214 35.88 16.24 21.16
C ASP A 1214 36.39 15.87 19.75
#